data_AF-A0A1I3XTM9-F1
#
_entry.id   AF-A0A1I3XTM9-F1
#
_cell.length_a   1.000
_cell.length_b   1.000
_cell.length_c   1.000
_cell.angle_alpha   90.00
_cell.angle_beta   90.00
_cell.angle_gamma   90.00
#
_symmetry.space_group_name_H-M   'P 1'
#
loop_
_entity.id
_entity.type
_entity.pdbx_description
1 polymer ?
#
loop_
_entity_poly.entity_id
_entity_poly.type
_entity_poly.pdbx_seq_one_letter_code
_entity_poly.pdbx_strand_id
1 'polypeptide(L)'
;MYIKEIPEFYYDRFFECIGDEGKERHLDNNSEKNSSDGTNLFGEREKKEDQKSNYVIVGNGFDLNLGLKSSYNNFLEETIRQYRLYDNNLLYEFNNLFIKEFDGKELNWSDFETIFENQIIEINKSYMQSNSDYTNNFRVDKINRNLRELEKLFYHYIKKEYENWTENRKNKKSKINRFYKELFSNKDTHILSFNFTNALKDVLKENGITNSNNYQLHGSLKDNNIIFGGGFTGSEGLKNVNLNDSLTNDKLVRMKNDPTLFSNRQRLIQNLKANKNESFNLFIMGHSIIGSDFIFLKPFFEKAHKIYLFYHEKDYSTKLQYFIKQLGREQAEKIYLIPFFNVLQKQEDLVVIDGLENYNLVKDNFTFSIPQDKESSLIFENVQIDSHSFIVYKLRQISINGKIELENLLKVLEQFEQEYTVEFQPNFAIHIQEVKDSKALSKLFANRVFKNSLKYANRIEILNSTFEWKALYNIIDINKLEECIMKNNNIIFDESNSQFDISKLPEMKNLQIENNEFQDDANELNVKSIFEITIEHSLANMYRLIVIYNNNLTVNQKIMDIGIESTIIKIQIDSSTANVHFPKVEHLEMYGIDDISLPSITINNKISVLKVNDFADEELKLSMFFQKENNLLSKLQEIEINNMFLNTLEVDIFCDIFNYSPILRYNTDKIYFSKIISESNKNAKELNILDLIVERSEPFRSSSKTNEEKNKAIKNIIIMDEQISEFVDEWGINKEKLNFFLENYQLKKEINMQNGYQELRRKEYFHNSSKSKNMNYLEYSNAFKNELKLLVEKVRDN
;
A
#
# COMPACT_ATOMS: atom_id res chain seq x y z
N MET A 1 9.19 -17.52 5.31
CA MET A 1 9.03 -16.16 5.89
C MET A 1 8.63 -15.21 4.77
N TYR A 2 7.35 -15.23 4.38
CA TYR A 2 6.60 -14.24 3.59
C TYR A 2 5.20 -14.84 3.47
N ILE A 3 4.22 -14.34 4.26
CA ILE A 3 2.80 -14.67 4.00
C ILE A 3 2.44 -13.89 2.73
N LYS A 4 2.11 -14.60 1.65
CA LYS A 4 1.72 -13.99 0.38
C LYS A 4 0.35 -13.30 0.55
N GLU A 5 0.38 -11.98 0.42
CA GLU A 5 -0.75 -11.09 0.08
C GLU A 5 -1.98 -11.16 1.00
N ILE A 6 -1.84 -10.56 2.18
CA ILE A 6 -2.95 -9.98 2.95
C ILE A 6 -2.95 -8.47 2.64
N PRO A 7 -4.10 -7.81 2.42
CA PRO A 7 -4.17 -6.35 2.26
C PRO A 7 -3.44 -5.63 3.41
N GLU A 8 -2.57 -4.66 3.08
CA GLU A 8 -1.62 -3.96 3.97
C GLU A 8 -2.22 -3.40 5.27
N PHE A 9 -3.54 -3.21 5.34
CA PHE A 9 -4.22 -2.64 6.51
C PHE A 9 -4.23 -3.52 7.78
N TYR A 10 -3.92 -4.82 7.69
CA TYR A 10 -3.99 -5.73 8.84
C TYR A 10 -2.64 -6.10 9.46
N TYR A 11 -1.52 -5.58 8.96
CA TYR A 11 -0.19 -5.88 9.51
C TYR A 11 0.03 -5.21 10.87
N ASP A 12 -0.34 -3.94 11.03
CA ASP A 12 0.12 -3.15 12.20
C ASP A 12 -0.64 -3.43 13.51
N ARG A 13 -1.86 -3.95 13.46
CA ARG A 13 -2.61 -4.36 14.68
C ARG A 13 -2.38 -5.81 15.10
N PHE A 14 -1.74 -6.63 14.27
CA PHE A 14 -1.62 -8.07 14.52
C PHE A 14 -0.36 -8.44 15.32
N PHE A 15 0.69 -7.61 15.26
CA PHE A 15 1.98 -7.91 15.90
C PHE A 15 2.17 -7.35 17.32
N GLU A 16 1.21 -6.60 17.86
CA GLU A 16 1.27 -6.16 19.28
C GLU A 16 0.80 -7.23 20.28
N CYS A 17 0.24 -8.36 19.82
CA CYS A 17 -0.42 -9.34 20.71
C CYS A 17 0.26 -10.72 20.82
N ILE A 18 1.41 -10.96 20.18
CA ILE A 18 2.10 -12.26 20.29
C ILE A 18 3.58 -12.04 20.61
N GLY A 19 3.94 -12.31 21.86
CA GLY A 19 5.30 -12.18 22.38
C GLY A 19 6.31 -13.13 21.74
N ASP A 20 7.54 -12.63 21.65
CA ASP A 20 8.74 -13.30 21.16
C ASP A 20 9.10 -14.55 21.99
N GLU A 21 9.15 -15.71 21.34
CA GLU A 21 10.06 -16.80 21.72
C GLU A 21 10.58 -17.57 20.48
N GLY A 22 11.90 -17.48 20.25
CA GLY A 22 12.72 -18.70 20.13
C GLY A 22 13.14 -19.24 18.74
N LYS A 23 14.19 -18.63 18.17
CA LYS A 23 15.48 -19.22 17.71
C LYS A 23 15.59 -20.28 16.57
N GLU A 24 16.35 -19.85 15.56
CA GLU A 24 17.55 -20.46 14.93
C GLU A 24 17.60 -21.96 14.58
N ARG A 25 17.83 -22.26 13.30
CA ARG A 25 18.77 -23.31 12.87
C ARG A 25 19.31 -23.10 11.45
N HIS A 26 20.60 -23.36 11.34
CA HIS A 26 21.51 -23.19 10.21
C HIS A 26 21.12 -23.98 8.95
N LEU A 27 21.35 -23.35 7.78
CA LEU A 27 21.36 -23.97 6.45
C LEU A 27 22.81 -24.29 6.07
N ASP A 28 23.11 -25.57 5.85
CA ASP A 28 24.29 -26.01 5.11
C ASP A 28 23.94 -26.15 3.63
N ASN A 29 24.71 -25.43 2.82
CA ASN A 29 24.76 -25.53 1.36
C ASN A 29 25.56 -26.76 0.96
N ASN A 30 25.08 -27.53 -0.01
CA ASN A 30 25.97 -28.17 -0.98
C ASN A 30 25.28 -28.36 -2.34
N SER A 31 25.91 -27.73 -3.32
CA SER A 31 25.71 -27.80 -4.76
C SER A 31 26.47 -28.97 -5.37
N GLU A 32 25.96 -29.56 -6.47
CA GLU A 32 26.71 -30.02 -7.68
C GLU A 32 25.70 -30.69 -8.64
N LYS A 33 25.36 -30.09 -9.79
CA LYS A 33 26.02 -30.07 -11.12
C LYS A 33 26.03 -31.40 -11.90
N ASN A 34 25.13 -31.44 -12.89
CA ASN A 34 25.26 -31.84 -14.31
C ASN A 34 25.95 -33.16 -14.71
N SER A 35 25.23 -33.95 -15.53
CA SER A 35 25.73 -34.37 -16.85
C SER A 35 24.60 -34.83 -17.79
N SER A 36 24.71 -34.38 -19.04
CA SER A 36 23.93 -34.67 -20.23
C SER A 36 24.08 -36.10 -20.75
N ASP A 37 23.05 -36.63 -21.42
CA ASP A 37 23.17 -37.14 -22.79
C ASP A 37 21.78 -37.45 -23.38
N GLY A 38 21.57 -37.01 -24.62
CA GLY A 38 20.29 -37.05 -25.31
C GLY A 38 20.02 -38.33 -26.09
N THR A 39 18.75 -38.56 -26.38
CA THR A 39 18.30 -39.08 -27.68
C THR A 39 16.81 -38.77 -27.86
N ASN A 40 16.51 -38.13 -28.99
CA ASN A 40 15.16 -37.77 -29.41
C ASN A 40 14.30 -39.01 -29.67
N LEU A 41 13.24 -39.17 -28.87
CA LEU A 41 12.00 -39.84 -29.28
C LEU A 41 10.86 -38.83 -29.07
N PHE A 42 10.82 -37.84 -29.96
CA PHE A 42 9.69 -36.92 -30.10
C PHE A 42 8.52 -37.67 -30.75
N GLY A 43 7.46 -37.86 -29.97
CA GLY A 43 6.20 -38.43 -30.43
C GLY A 43 5.30 -38.74 -29.23
N GLU A 44 4.44 -37.79 -28.87
CA GLU A 44 3.21 -38.02 -28.09
C GLU A 44 3.32 -38.34 -26.58
N ARG A 45 4.27 -37.77 -25.82
CA ARG A 45 4.29 -37.92 -24.34
C ARG A 45 4.44 -36.67 -23.48
N GLU A 46 4.42 -35.47 -24.05
CA GLU A 46 4.44 -34.23 -23.27
C GLU A 46 3.14 -33.44 -23.44
N LYS A 47 2.06 -33.86 -22.75
CA LYS A 47 0.86 -33.03 -22.49
C LYS A 47 -0.13 -33.64 -21.48
N LYS A 48 0.37 -34.28 -20.42
CA LYS A 48 -0.40 -34.51 -19.19
C LYS A 48 0.53 -34.30 -18.01
N GLU A 49 0.63 -33.08 -17.52
CA GLU A 49 0.89 -32.92 -16.08
C GLU A 49 -0.26 -33.65 -15.38
N ASP A 50 0.04 -34.61 -14.51
CA ASP A 50 -0.95 -35.38 -13.76
C ASP A 50 -1.87 -34.39 -13.01
N GLN A 51 -3.10 -34.25 -13.48
CA GLN A 51 -4.08 -33.37 -12.87
C GLN A 51 -4.42 -33.94 -11.49
N LYS A 52 -3.98 -33.26 -10.43
CA LYS A 52 -4.23 -33.68 -9.05
C LYS A 52 -5.74 -33.81 -8.80
N SER A 53 -6.12 -34.78 -7.96
CA SER A 53 -7.51 -34.90 -7.49
C SER A 53 -7.95 -33.65 -6.72
N ASN A 54 -9.26 -33.41 -6.70
CA ASN A 54 -9.86 -32.28 -5.99
C ASN A 54 -10.76 -32.79 -4.86
N TYR A 55 -10.70 -32.15 -3.70
CA TYR A 55 -11.69 -32.31 -2.65
C TYR A 55 -12.44 -30.99 -2.48
N VAL A 56 -13.77 -31.03 -2.48
CA VAL A 56 -14.63 -29.85 -2.37
C VAL A 56 -15.51 -29.98 -1.14
N ILE A 57 -15.27 -29.16 -0.13
CA ILE A 57 -16.10 -29.06 1.08
C ILE A 57 -17.19 -28.03 0.80
N VAL A 58 -18.44 -28.44 0.96
CA VAL A 58 -19.62 -27.60 0.72
C VAL A 58 -20.42 -27.47 2.03
N GLY A 59 -20.63 -26.23 2.48
CA GLY A 59 -21.45 -25.90 3.64
C GLY A 59 -22.62 -24.95 3.31
N ASN A 60 -23.43 -24.59 4.32
CA ASN A 60 -24.68 -23.84 4.13
C ASN A 60 -24.51 -22.53 3.35
N GLY A 61 -23.33 -21.90 3.40
CA GLY A 61 -23.03 -20.72 2.58
C GLY A 61 -23.12 -20.97 1.06
N PHE A 62 -22.99 -22.21 0.61
CA PHE A 62 -23.25 -22.59 -0.78
C PHE A 62 -24.76 -22.50 -1.10
N ASP A 63 -25.63 -22.97 -0.21
CA ASP A 63 -27.08 -22.84 -0.36
C ASP A 63 -27.49 -21.35 -0.32
N LEU A 64 -26.88 -20.55 0.56
CA LEU A 64 -27.08 -19.09 0.60
C LEU A 64 -26.68 -18.43 -0.72
N ASN A 65 -25.55 -18.84 -1.32
CA ASN A 65 -25.11 -18.35 -2.63
C ASN A 65 -26.11 -18.71 -3.76
N LEU A 66 -26.83 -19.84 -3.63
CA LEU A 66 -27.93 -20.21 -4.53
C LEU A 66 -29.23 -19.43 -4.26
N GLY A 67 -29.26 -18.57 -3.24
CA GLY A 67 -30.45 -17.84 -2.80
C GLY A 67 -31.40 -18.65 -1.90
N LEU A 68 -30.97 -19.80 -1.39
CA LEU A 68 -31.75 -20.61 -0.43
C LEU A 68 -31.39 -20.19 1.00
N LYS A 69 -32.38 -19.78 1.79
CA LYS A 69 -32.19 -19.33 3.18
C LYS A 69 -31.94 -20.51 4.11
N SER A 70 -30.72 -21.03 4.12
CA SER A 70 -30.31 -22.21 4.88
C SER A 70 -29.58 -21.91 6.18
N SER A 71 -29.29 -20.65 6.48
CA SER A 71 -28.50 -20.28 7.65
C SER A 71 -29.29 -20.48 8.96
N TYR A 72 -28.57 -20.74 10.05
CA TYR A 72 -29.17 -20.78 11.39
C TYR A 72 -29.78 -19.44 11.80
N ASN A 73 -29.21 -18.32 11.34
CA ASN A 73 -29.78 -17.00 11.58
C ASN A 73 -31.15 -16.83 10.93
N ASN A 74 -31.33 -17.26 9.67
CA ASN A 74 -32.65 -17.16 9.01
C ASN A 74 -33.69 -18.06 9.69
N PHE A 75 -33.28 -19.25 10.15
CA PHE A 75 -34.13 -20.14 10.95
C PHE A 75 -34.54 -19.49 12.29
N LEU A 76 -33.59 -18.86 12.99
CA LEU A 76 -33.85 -18.18 14.25
C LEU A 76 -34.81 -17.01 14.09
N GLU A 77 -34.59 -16.16 13.09
CA GLU A 77 -35.47 -15.03 12.79
C GLU A 77 -36.91 -15.48 12.53
N GLU A 78 -37.10 -16.54 11.74
CA GLU A 78 -38.42 -17.11 11.48
C GLU A 78 -39.04 -17.71 12.74
N THR A 79 -38.23 -18.40 13.57
CA THR A 79 -38.69 -18.99 14.83
C THR A 79 -39.14 -17.91 15.82
N ILE A 80 -38.32 -16.87 16.03
CA ILE A 80 -38.63 -15.71 16.88
C ILE A 80 -39.96 -15.08 16.45
N ARG A 81 -40.12 -14.88 15.13
CA ARG A 81 -41.33 -14.28 14.54
C ARG A 81 -42.56 -15.17 14.73
N GLN A 82 -42.43 -16.46 14.46
CA GLN A 82 -43.53 -17.42 14.51
C GLN A 82 -44.03 -17.65 15.94
N TYR A 83 -43.12 -17.74 16.90
CA TYR A 83 -43.43 -18.02 18.31
C TYR A 83 -43.54 -16.77 19.18
N ARG A 84 -43.37 -15.56 18.59
CA ARG A 84 -43.53 -14.27 19.30
C ARG A 84 -42.58 -14.14 20.50
N LEU A 85 -41.32 -14.49 20.31
CA LEU A 85 -40.29 -14.48 21.35
C LEU A 85 -39.65 -13.09 21.45
N TYR A 86 -40.28 -12.19 22.21
CA TYR A 86 -39.97 -10.75 22.21
C TYR A 86 -38.72 -10.34 23.01
N ASP A 87 -38.21 -11.22 23.87
CA ASP A 87 -37.03 -10.95 24.68
C ASP A 87 -36.18 -12.21 24.85
N ASN A 88 -34.96 -12.03 25.39
CA ASN A 88 -34.02 -13.11 25.58
C ASN A 88 -34.53 -14.15 26.61
N ASN A 89 -35.33 -13.77 27.61
CA ASN A 89 -35.83 -14.71 28.60
C ASN A 89 -36.79 -15.71 27.96
N LEU A 90 -37.73 -15.22 27.14
CA LEU A 90 -38.65 -16.05 26.36
C LEU A 90 -37.90 -16.98 25.40
N LEU A 91 -36.78 -16.51 24.83
CA LEU A 91 -35.92 -17.33 23.97
C LEU A 91 -35.26 -18.49 24.74
N TYR A 92 -34.65 -18.19 25.89
CA TYR A 92 -34.01 -19.21 26.73
C TYR A 92 -35.01 -20.20 27.32
N GLU A 93 -36.22 -19.74 27.66
CA GLU A 93 -37.33 -20.59 28.11
C GLU A 93 -37.84 -21.50 26.99
N PHE A 94 -37.92 -20.97 25.76
CA PHE A 94 -38.32 -21.74 24.59
C PHE A 94 -37.29 -22.83 24.25
N ASN A 95 -36.00 -22.47 24.19
CA ASN A 95 -34.92 -23.43 24.04
C ASN A 95 -33.61 -22.90 24.63
N ASN A 96 -33.01 -23.66 25.55
CA ASN A 96 -31.79 -23.25 26.25
C ASN A 96 -30.51 -23.24 25.38
N LEU A 97 -30.60 -23.66 24.12
CA LEU A 97 -29.50 -23.56 23.16
C LEU A 97 -29.50 -22.22 22.40
N PHE A 98 -30.54 -21.38 22.57
CA PHE A 98 -30.62 -20.04 21.98
C PHE A 98 -29.77 -19.03 22.75
N ILE A 99 -28.45 -19.10 22.62
CA ILE A 99 -27.49 -18.23 23.32
C ILE A 99 -26.93 -17.15 22.40
N LYS A 100 -26.98 -15.89 22.86
CA LYS A 100 -26.22 -14.79 22.26
C LYS A 100 -24.87 -14.63 22.96
N GLU A 101 -23.80 -14.61 22.17
CA GLU A 101 -22.44 -14.34 22.64
C GLU A 101 -21.88 -13.12 21.92
N PHE A 102 -21.01 -12.38 22.60
CA PHE A 102 -20.29 -11.26 21.99
C PHE A 102 -19.09 -11.81 21.22
N ASP A 103 -19.08 -11.62 19.90
CA ASP A 103 -18.04 -12.17 19.02
C ASP A 103 -16.78 -11.28 18.92
N GLY A 104 -16.71 -10.23 19.72
CA GLY A 104 -15.66 -9.20 19.67
C GLY A 104 -16.08 -7.92 18.94
N LYS A 105 -17.25 -7.91 18.28
CA LYS A 105 -17.81 -6.73 17.61
C LYS A 105 -19.27 -6.49 17.98
N GLU A 106 -20.09 -7.54 17.95
CA GLU A 106 -21.51 -7.44 18.24
C GLU A 106 -22.03 -8.68 18.99
N LEU A 107 -23.23 -8.57 19.55
CA LEU A 107 -23.95 -9.71 20.12
C LEU A 107 -24.55 -10.52 18.98
N ASN A 108 -23.98 -11.70 18.73
CA ASN A 108 -24.41 -12.60 17.66
C ASN A 108 -24.92 -13.94 18.25
N TRP A 109 -25.67 -14.70 17.45
CA TRP A 109 -26.15 -16.01 17.86
C TRP A 109 -25.03 -17.04 17.84
N SER A 110 -24.95 -17.82 18.92
CA SER A 110 -24.00 -18.92 19.03
C SER A 110 -24.45 -20.10 18.19
N ASP A 111 -23.48 -20.86 17.73
CA ASP A 111 -23.69 -22.14 17.04
C ASP A 111 -24.31 -23.18 18.00
N PHE A 112 -25.50 -23.70 17.66
CA PHE A 112 -26.27 -24.59 18.56
C PHE A 112 -25.48 -25.85 18.91
N GLU A 113 -24.73 -26.37 17.96
CA GLU A 113 -23.88 -27.55 18.11
C GLU A 113 -22.80 -27.31 19.14
N THR A 114 -22.11 -26.16 19.05
CA THR A 114 -21.05 -25.78 19.97
C THR A 114 -21.60 -25.59 21.40
N ILE A 115 -22.75 -24.92 21.55
CA ILE A 115 -23.41 -24.75 22.85
C ILE A 115 -23.81 -26.10 23.45
N PHE A 116 -24.45 -26.97 22.65
CA PHE A 116 -24.84 -28.30 23.07
C PHE A 116 -23.63 -29.12 23.55
N GLU A 117 -22.54 -29.11 22.78
CA GLU A 117 -21.32 -29.84 23.13
C GLU A 117 -20.68 -29.31 24.41
N ASN A 118 -20.57 -27.98 24.56
CA ASN A 118 -20.03 -27.36 25.76
C ASN A 118 -20.83 -27.72 27.02
N GLN A 119 -22.17 -27.70 26.95
CA GLN A 119 -23.01 -28.09 28.08
C GLN A 119 -22.84 -29.58 28.43
N ILE A 120 -22.72 -30.47 27.43
CA ILE A 120 -22.44 -31.89 27.68
C ILE A 120 -21.06 -32.08 28.34
N ILE A 121 -20.03 -31.34 27.92
CA ILE A 121 -18.69 -31.36 28.56
C ILE A 121 -18.78 -30.91 30.01
N GLU A 122 -19.49 -29.82 30.29
CA GLU A 122 -19.67 -29.27 31.63
C GLU A 122 -20.34 -30.27 32.57
N ILE A 123 -21.44 -30.88 32.13
CA ILE A 123 -22.15 -31.91 32.91
C ILE A 123 -21.23 -33.08 33.20
N ASN A 124 -20.51 -33.59 32.19
CA ASN A 124 -19.56 -34.70 32.38
C ASN A 124 -18.42 -34.35 33.34
N LYS A 125 -17.91 -33.11 33.32
CA LYS A 125 -16.91 -32.65 34.30
C LYS A 125 -17.50 -32.59 35.71
N SER A 126 -18.73 -32.11 35.86
CA SER A 126 -19.40 -32.06 37.17
C SER A 126 -19.73 -33.44 37.73
N TYR A 127 -20.02 -34.42 36.86
CA TYR A 127 -20.17 -35.84 37.21
C TYR A 127 -18.89 -36.42 37.82
N MET A 128 -17.74 -36.15 37.22
CA MET A 128 -16.44 -36.60 37.73
C MET A 128 -16.09 -36.00 39.11
N GLN A 129 -16.81 -34.96 39.54
CA GLN A 129 -16.59 -34.23 40.78
C GLN A 129 -17.69 -34.47 41.83
N SER A 130 -18.82 -35.08 41.47
CA SER A 130 -19.99 -35.23 42.35
C SER A 130 -20.67 -36.59 42.18
N ASN A 131 -20.91 -37.30 43.29
CA ASN A 131 -21.53 -38.64 43.32
C ASN A 131 -23.06 -38.66 43.04
N SER A 132 -23.64 -37.65 42.35
CA SER A 132 -25.10 -37.63 42.08
C SER A 132 -25.43 -37.94 40.61
N ASP A 133 -25.72 -39.23 40.34
CA ASP A 133 -26.10 -39.71 39.00
C ASP A 133 -27.42 -39.06 38.50
N TYR A 134 -28.39 -38.84 39.39
CA TYR A 134 -29.75 -38.44 39.01
C TYR A 134 -29.85 -37.03 38.39
N THR A 135 -29.18 -36.03 38.99
CA THR A 135 -29.24 -34.63 38.51
C THR A 135 -28.55 -34.47 37.16
N ASN A 136 -27.43 -35.17 36.95
CA ASN A 136 -26.68 -35.11 35.70
C ASN A 136 -27.45 -35.80 34.57
N ASN A 137 -28.05 -36.96 34.82
CA ASN A 137 -28.92 -37.64 33.85
C ASN A 137 -30.09 -36.75 33.40
N PHE A 138 -30.78 -36.10 34.35
CA PHE A 138 -31.88 -35.18 34.01
C PHE A 138 -31.41 -33.99 33.14
N ARG A 139 -30.24 -33.41 33.43
CA ARG A 139 -29.67 -32.31 32.63
C ARG A 139 -29.35 -32.78 31.20
N VAL A 140 -28.74 -33.95 31.04
CA VAL A 140 -28.43 -34.55 29.73
C VAL A 140 -29.71 -34.83 28.94
N ASP A 141 -30.70 -35.46 29.56
CA ASP A 141 -31.99 -35.75 28.93
C ASP A 141 -32.71 -34.48 28.46
N LYS A 142 -32.68 -33.42 29.28
CA LYS A 142 -33.25 -32.12 28.92
C LYS A 142 -32.55 -31.52 27.70
N ILE A 143 -31.21 -31.49 27.69
CA ILE A 143 -30.44 -30.90 26.59
C ILE A 143 -30.59 -31.73 25.29
N ASN A 144 -30.58 -33.06 25.39
CA ASN A 144 -30.85 -33.95 24.26
C ASN A 144 -32.27 -33.73 23.69
N ARG A 145 -33.28 -33.55 24.55
CA ARG A 145 -34.65 -33.22 24.12
C ARG A 145 -34.69 -31.88 23.40
N ASN A 146 -34.07 -30.85 23.97
CA ASN A 146 -34.03 -29.51 23.41
C ASN A 146 -33.35 -29.50 22.03
N LEU A 147 -32.25 -30.24 21.86
CA LEU A 147 -31.60 -30.39 20.55
C LEU A 147 -32.52 -31.07 19.54
N ARG A 148 -33.17 -32.19 19.90
CA ARG A 148 -34.10 -32.91 19.01
C ARG A 148 -35.29 -32.04 18.62
N GLU A 149 -35.79 -31.20 19.52
CA GLU A 149 -36.86 -30.26 19.22
C GLU A 149 -36.40 -29.19 18.22
N LEU A 150 -35.19 -28.64 18.37
CA LEU A 150 -34.61 -27.72 17.39
C LEU A 150 -34.38 -28.38 16.03
N GLU A 151 -33.83 -29.60 15.98
CA GLU A 151 -33.63 -30.32 14.72
C GLU A 151 -34.96 -30.56 13.99
N LYS A 152 -36.03 -30.86 14.73
CA LYS A 152 -37.38 -30.98 14.17
C LYS A 152 -37.90 -29.64 13.64
N LEU A 153 -37.75 -28.55 14.40
CA LEU A 153 -38.17 -27.22 13.95
C LEU A 153 -37.40 -26.79 12.70
N PHE A 154 -36.08 -27.00 12.71
CA PHE A 154 -35.21 -26.72 11.58
C PHE A 154 -35.58 -27.58 10.36
N TYR A 155 -35.88 -28.86 10.53
CA TYR A 155 -36.37 -29.72 9.44
C TYR A 155 -37.58 -29.12 8.74
N HIS A 156 -38.60 -28.67 9.49
CA HIS A 156 -39.80 -28.09 8.88
C HIS A 156 -39.49 -26.77 8.19
N TYR A 157 -38.66 -25.93 8.82
CA TYR A 157 -38.21 -24.66 8.24
C TYR A 157 -37.44 -24.87 6.93
N ILE A 158 -36.38 -25.65 6.96
CA ILE A 158 -35.48 -25.83 5.81
C ILE A 158 -36.18 -26.58 4.68
N LYS A 159 -37.10 -27.49 5.00
CA LYS A 159 -37.96 -28.15 4.00
C LYS A 159 -38.82 -27.14 3.27
N LYS A 160 -39.50 -26.24 3.99
CA LYS A 160 -40.32 -25.16 3.41
C LYS A 160 -39.47 -24.25 2.52
N GLU A 161 -38.31 -23.79 3.01
CA GLU A 161 -37.42 -22.94 2.22
C GLU A 161 -36.90 -23.63 0.95
N TYR A 162 -36.53 -24.92 1.05
CA TYR A 162 -36.08 -25.70 -0.09
C TYR A 162 -37.19 -25.97 -1.12
N GLU A 163 -38.42 -26.26 -0.68
CA GLU A 163 -39.58 -26.41 -1.56
C GLU A 163 -39.86 -25.10 -2.31
N ASN A 164 -39.92 -23.96 -1.59
CA ASN A 164 -40.09 -22.64 -2.18
C ASN A 164 -38.99 -22.30 -3.19
N TRP A 165 -37.73 -22.56 -2.83
CA TRP A 165 -36.58 -22.35 -3.73
C TRP A 165 -36.69 -23.20 -5.00
N THR A 166 -37.07 -24.48 -4.86
CA THR A 166 -37.22 -25.41 -5.98
C THR A 166 -38.35 -24.97 -6.93
N GLU A 167 -39.49 -24.53 -6.40
CA GLU A 167 -40.61 -24.01 -7.20
C GLU A 167 -40.23 -22.76 -7.98
N ASN A 168 -39.60 -21.79 -7.31
CA ASN A 168 -39.12 -20.55 -7.93
C ASN A 168 -38.10 -20.84 -9.05
N ARG A 169 -37.26 -21.85 -8.85
CA ARG A 169 -36.22 -22.23 -9.80
C ARG A 169 -36.73 -22.99 -11.01
N LYS A 170 -37.73 -23.87 -10.87
CA LYS A 170 -38.35 -24.56 -12.03
C LYS A 170 -38.85 -23.60 -13.10
N ASN A 171 -39.26 -22.39 -12.70
CA ASN A 171 -39.74 -21.34 -13.59
C ASN A 171 -38.61 -20.51 -14.22
N LYS A 172 -37.35 -20.67 -13.78
CA LYS A 172 -36.19 -19.90 -14.25
C LYS A 172 -35.01 -20.84 -14.56
N LYS A 173 -34.76 -21.15 -15.84
CA LYS A 173 -33.55 -21.87 -16.26
C LYS A 173 -32.31 -21.02 -15.91
N SER A 174 -31.60 -21.40 -14.85
CA SER A 174 -30.35 -20.77 -14.43
C SER A 174 -29.14 -21.58 -14.90
N LYS A 175 -28.15 -20.89 -15.46
CA LYS A 175 -26.91 -21.50 -15.97
C LYS A 175 -25.89 -21.54 -14.85
N ILE A 176 -25.26 -22.70 -14.62
CA ILE A 176 -24.13 -22.78 -13.69
C ILE A 176 -22.93 -22.00 -14.24
N ASN A 177 -22.26 -21.25 -13.36
CA ASN A 177 -21.02 -20.55 -13.68
C ASN A 177 -19.94 -21.54 -14.15
N ARG A 178 -19.18 -21.15 -15.20
CA ARG A 178 -18.25 -22.03 -15.93
C ARG A 178 -17.18 -22.66 -15.03
N PHE A 179 -16.64 -21.89 -14.08
CA PHE A 179 -15.68 -22.38 -13.09
C PHE A 179 -16.21 -23.59 -12.32
N TYR A 180 -17.41 -23.48 -11.74
CA TYR A 180 -18.02 -24.59 -10.98
C TYR A 180 -18.41 -25.75 -11.88
N LYS A 181 -18.85 -25.46 -13.12
CA LYS A 181 -19.15 -26.52 -14.10
C LYS A 181 -17.94 -27.41 -14.31
N GLU A 182 -16.77 -26.84 -14.54
CA GLU A 182 -15.52 -27.56 -14.78
C GLU A 182 -15.05 -28.30 -13.54
N LEU A 183 -15.05 -27.63 -12.38
CA LEU A 183 -14.67 -28.23 -11.10
C LEU A 183 -15.52 -29.47 -10.77
N PHE A 184 -16.84 -29.38 -10.89
CA PHE A 184 -17.74 -30.47 -10.52
C PHE A 184 -17.88 -31.55 -11.60
N SER A 185 -17.57 -31.23 -12.85
CA SER A 185 -17.57 -32.19 -13.97
C SER A 185 -16.31 -33.06 -14.01
N ASN A 186 -15.23 -32.65 -13.32
CA ASN A 186 -14.04 -33.47 -13.17
C ASN A 186 -14.36 -34.73 -12.33
N LYS A 187 -14.03 -35.90 -12.89
CA LYS A 187 -14.28 -37.21 -12.27
C LYS A 187 -13.46 -37.45 -11.01
N ASP A 188 -12.29 -36.81 -10.91
CA ASP A 188 -11.39 -36.87 -9.77
C ASP A 188 -11.72 -35.81 -8.70
N THR A 189 -12.87 -35.15 -8.82
CA THR A 189 -13.43 -34.26 -7.80
C THR A 189 -14.32 -35.04 -6.83
N HIS A 190 -13.94 -35.05 -5.55
CA HIS A 190 -14.71 -35.59 -4.43
C HIS A 190 -15.44 -34.47 -3.69
N ILE A 191 -16.77 -34.54 -3.63
CA ILE A 191 -17.63 -33.54 -3.00
C ILE A 191 -18.02 -34.02 -1.60
N LEU A 192 -17.67 -33.24 -0.58
CA LEU A 192 -17.97 -33.46 0.82
C LEU A 192 -19.07 -32.47 1.23
N SER A 193 -20.32 -32.92 1.21
CA SER A 193 -21.49 -32.08 1.49
C SER A 193 -21.87 -32.14 2.97
N PHE A 194 -21.85 -30.95 3.59
CA PHE A 194 -22.36 -30.70 4.94
C PHE A 194 -23.76 -30.05 4.90
N ASN A 195 -24.30 -29.74 3.71
CA ASN A 195 -25.60 -29.11 3.59
C ASN A 195 -26.74 -30.06 3.96
N PHE A 196 -27.79 -29.49 4.53
CA PHE A 196 -29.03 -30.20 4.87
C PHE A 196 -29.95 -30.42 3.66
N THR A 197 -29.75 -29.69 2.57
CA THR A 197 -30.59 -29.73 1.36
C THR A 197 -29.94 -30.51 0.22
N ASN A 198 -30.71 -30.82 -0.83
CA ASN A 198 -30.18 -31.41 -2.07
C ASN A 198 -29.85 -30.36 -3.14
N ALA A 199 -29.83 -29.07 -2.81
CA ALA A 199 -29.73 -27.97 -3.79
C ALA A 199 -28.53 -28.14 -4.73
N LEU A 200 -27.35 -28.49 -4.21
CA LEU A 200 -26.17 -28.80 -5.03
C LEU A 200 -26.45 -29.91 -6.05
N LYS A 201 -27.05 -31.04 -5.63
CA LYS A 201 -27.32 -32.18 -6.52
C LYS A 201 -28.30 -31.80 -7.62
N ASP A 202 -29.32 -31.01 -7.30
CA ASP A 202 -30.29 -30.54 -8.28
C ASP A 202 -29.65 -29.58 -9.28
N VAL A 203 -28.82 -28.65 -8.81
CA VAL A 203 -28.04 -27.73 -9.67
C VAL A 203 -27.15 -28.50 -10.65
N LEU A 204 -26.38 -29.47 -10.15
CA LEU A 204 -25.50 -30.29 -10.99
C LEU A 204 -26.29 -31.10 -12.03
N LYS A 205 -27.36 -31.78 -11.59
CA LYS A 205 -28.19 -32.62 -12.47
C LYS A 205 -28.85 -31.82 -13.59
N GLU A 206 -29.42 -30.66 -13.27
CA GLU A 206 -30.06 -29.78 -14.26
C GLU A 206 -29.07 -29.22 -15.29
N ASN A 207 -27.80 -29.07 -14.91
CA ASN A 207 -26.73 -28.61 -15.80
C ASN A 207 -25.99 -29.76 -16.50
N GLY A 208 -26.52 -30.99 -16.44
CA GLY A 208 -25.96 -32.17 -17.11
C GLY A 208 -24.66 -32.69 -16.49
N ILE A 209 -24.36 -32.31 -15.25
CA ILE A 209 -23.15 -32.72 -14.54
C ILE A 209 -23.45 -34.00 -13.74
N THR A 210 -22.76 -35.08 -14.08
CA THR A 210 -22.84 -36.35 -13.36
C THR A 210 -21.54 -36.60 -12.59
N ASN A 211 -21.58 -36.36 -11.28
CA ASN A 211 -20.47 -36.68 -10.39
C ASN A 211 -20.93 -37.73 -9.36
N SER A 212 -20.35 -38.93 -9.44
CA SER A 212 -20.64 -40.06 -8.54
C SER A 212 -19.93 -39.97 -7.19
N ASN A 213 -18.93 -39.09 -7.06
CA ASN A 213 -18.13 -38.90 -5.86
C ASN A 213 -18.72 -37.83 -4.92
N ASN A 214 -20.03 -37.91 -4.64
CA ASN A 214 -20.73 -37.00 -3.73
C ASN A 214 -21.08 -37.70 -2.41
N TYR A 215 -20.48 -37.22 -1.33
CA TYR A 215 -20.57 -37.80 0.02
C TYR A 215 -21.36 -36.86 0.93
N GLN A 216 -22.49 -37.33 1.43
CA GLN A 216 -23.29 -36.63 2.45
C GLN A 216 -22.69 -36.93 3.83
N LEU A 217 -22.37 -35.89 4.61
CA LEU A 217 -21.66 -36.01 5.89
C LEU A 217 -22.45 -35.55 7.12
N HIS A 218 -23.57 -34.85 6.92
CA HIS A 218 -24.57 -34.49 7.92
C HIS A 218 -25.93 -35.09 7.58
N GLY A 219 -26.85 -35.08 8.56
CA GLY A 219 -28.25 -35.42 8.30
C GLY A 219 -28.83 -34.53 7.20
N SER A 220 -29.80 -35.04 6.45
CA SER A 220 -30.34 -34.34 5.28
C SER A 220 -31.85 -34.46 5.17
N LEU A 221 -32.46 -33.53 4.45
CA LEU A 221 -33.87 -33.60 4.06
C LEU A 221 -34.18 -34.87 3.27
N LYS A 222 -33.23 -35.38 2.47
CA LYS A 222 -33.41 -36.58 1.65
C LYS A 222 -33.70 -37.81 2.50
N ASP A 223 -33.02 -37.90 3.64
CA ASP A 223 -33.06 -39.05 4.52
C ASP A 223 -34.12 -38.87 5.64
N ASN A 224 -34.91 -37.79 5.58
CA ASN A 224 -35.86 -37.37 6.61
C ASN A 224 -35.24 -37.32 8.01
N ASN A 225 -33.96 -36.98 8.08
CA ASN A 225 -33.16 -37.08 9.29
C ASN A 225 -32.22 -35.89 9.37
N ILE A 226 -32.68 -34.79 9.95
CA ILE A 226 -31.80 -33.66 10.27
C ILE A 226 -31.06 -34.00 11.55
N ILE A 227 -29.75 -34.06 11.42
CA ILE A 227 -28.82 -34.14 12.53
C ILE A 227 -27.85 -32.99 12.29
N PHE A 228 -27.87 -32.01 13.20
CA PHE A 228 -26.95 -30.87 13.15
C PHE A 228 -25.48 -31.33 13.19
N GLY A 229 -24.58 -30.46 12.74
CA GLY A 229 -23.21 -30.83 12.36
C GLY A 229 -22.32 -31.48 13.43
N GLY A 230 -21.17 -32.03 13.00
CA GLY A 230 -20.61 -33.25 13.58
C GLY A 230 -19.17 -33.23 14.11
N GLY A 231 -19.05 -33.52 15.42
CA GLY A 231 -17.99 -34.40 15.94
C GLY A 231 -17.67 -34.29 17.44
N PHE A 232 -17.98 -35.34 18.20
CA PHE A 232 -17.17 -35.78 19.35
C PHE A 232 -16.52 -37.10 18.95
N THR A 233 -15.43 -37.01 18.17
CA THR A 233 -14.47 -38.09 17.98
C THR A 233 -13.13 -37.48 17.63
N GLY A 234 -12.29 -37.22 18.63
CA GLY A 234 -10.88 -36.86 18.42
C GLY A 234 -10.22 -35.94 19.44
N SER A 235 -10.95 -35.36 20.41
CA SER A 235 -10.25 -34.80 21.57
C SER A 235 -9.64 -35.95 22.36
N GLU A 236 -8.34 -35.89 22.65
CA GLU A 236 -7.71 -36.79 23.63
C GLU A 236 -8.47 -36.76 24.98
N GLY A 237 -9.21 -35.67 25.25
CA GLY A 237 -10.10 -35.53 26.41
C GLY A 237 -11.34 -36.44 26.42
N LEU A 238 -11.74 -37.06 25.31
CA LEU A 238 -12.89 -37.98 25.26
C LEU A 238 -12.56 -39.43 25.63
N LYS A 239 -11.27 -39.81 25.70
CA LYS A 239 -10.90 -41.10 26.33
C LYS A 239 -11.42 -41.18 27.78
N ASN A 240 -11.81 -40.04 28.36
CA ASN A 240 -12.30 -39.90 29.72
C ASN A 240 -13.81 -39.63 29.83
N VAL A 241 -14.60 -39.61 28.74
CA VAL A 241 -16.06 -39.52 28.86
C VAL A 241 -16.61 -40.93 29.08
N ASN A 242 -16.83 -41.25 30.34
CA ASN A 242 -17.43 -42.50 30.78
C ASN A 242 -18.93 -42.46 30.45
N LEU A 243 -19.33 -43.07 29.33
CA LEU A 243 -20.73 -43.14 28.90
C LEU A 243 -21.38 -44.39 29.52
N ASN A 244 -21.85 -44.28 30.77
CA ASN A 244 -22.98 -45.10 31.19
C ASN A 244 -24.20 -44.67 30.35
N ASP A 245 -25.12 -45.59 30.05
CA ASP A 245 -26.27 -45.38 29.14
C ASP A 245 -27.10 -44.11 29.43
N SER A 246 -27.03 -43.58 30.65
CA SER A 246 -27.76 -42.39 31.13
C SER A 246 -27.09 -41.03 30.87
N LEU A 247 -25.82 -40.98 30.43
CA LEU A 247 -25.09 -39.73 30.13
C LEU A 247 -24.80 -39.56 28.63
N THR A 248 -25.57 -40.26 27.80
CA THR A 248 -25.29 -40.42 26.37
C THR A 248 -25.50 -39.14 25.58
N ASN A 249 -24.49 -38.73 24.80
CA ASN A 249 -24.65 -37.70 23.77
C ASN A 249 -25.45 -38.29 22.60
N ASP A 250 -26.74 -37.97 22.57
CA ASP A 250 -27.69 -38.53 21.61
C ASP A 250 -27.32 -38.22 20.15
N LYS A 251 -26.82 -37.00 19.90
CA LYS A 251 -26.40 -36.56 18.55
C LYS A 251 -25.34 -37.53 17.98
N LEU A 252 -24.31 -37.85 18.76
CA LEU A 252 -23.23 -38.73 18.31
C LEU A 252 -23.67 -40.16 18.08
N VAL A 253 -24.53 -40.68 18.95
CA VAL A 253 -25.05 -42.04 18.81
C VAL A 253 -25.87 -42.15 17.55
N ARG A 254 -26.75 -41.16 17.28
CA ARG A 254 -27.51 -41.10 16.02
C ARG A 254 -26.62 -41.03 14.80
N MET A 255 -25.56 -40.22 14.81
CA MET A 255 -24.60 -40.15 13.69
C MET A 255 -23.83 -41.46 13.46
N LYS A 256 -23.40 -42.15 14.53
CA LYS A 256 -22.68 -43.43 14.42
C LYS A 256 -23.58 -44.57 13.96
N ASN A 257 -24.85 -44.54 14.37
CA ASN A 257 -25.84 -45.54 14.01
C ASN A 257 -26.46 -45.30 12.64
N ASP A 258 -26.29 -44.10 12.05
CA ASP A 258 -26.69 -43.83 10.67
C ASP A 258 -25.73 -44.53 9.69
N PRO A 259 -26.19 -45.57 8.97
CA PRO A 259 -25.31 -46.39 8.14
C PRO A 259 -24.76 -45.60 6.94
N THR A 260 -25.46 -44.58 6.47
CA THR A 260 -25.06 -43.78 5.31
C THR A 260 -23.99 -42.76 5.71
N LEU A 261 -24.22 -42.00 6.78
CA LEU A 261 -23.28 -40.98 7.23
C LEU A 261 -21.97 -41.61 7.71
N PHE A 262 -22.07 -42.70 8.47
CA PHE A 262 -20.89 -43.39 8.98
C PHE A 262 -20.07 -44.03 7.87
N SER A 263 -20.70 -44.72 6.92
CA SER A 263 -19.99 -45.35 5.80
C SER A 263 -19.31 -44.33 4.88
N ASN A 264 -19.96 -43.19 4.60
CA ASN A 264 -19.36 -42.10 3.82
C ASN A 264 -18.11 -41.54 4.51
N ARG A 265 -18.18 -41.24 5.82
CA ARG A 265 -17.03 -40.75 6.60
C ARG A 265 -15.88 -41.76 6.63
N GLN A 266 -16.18 -43.04 6.84
CA GLN A 266 -15.17 -44.10 6.81
C GLN A 266 -14.50 -44.22 5.45
N ARG A 267 -15.29 -44.26 4.38
CA ARG A 267 -14.80 -44.37 3.00
C ARG A 267 -13.86 -43.22 2.64
N LEU A 268 -14.22 -41.99 3.01
CA LEU A 268 -13.38 -40.81 2.78
C LEU A 268 -12.03 -40.89 3.51
N ILE A 269 -12.02 -41.26 4.79
CA ILE A 269 -10.78 -41.41 5.56
C ILE A 269 -9.93 -42.57 5.04
N GLN A 270 -10.56 -43.67 4.60
CA GLN A 270 -9.86 -44.80 3.99
C GLN A 270 -9.20 -44.40 2.66
N ASN A 271 -9.92 -43.70 1.79
CA ASN A 271 -9.39 -43.18 0.52
C ASN A 271 -8.21 -42.23 0.79
N LEU A 272 -8.36 -41.31 1.75
CA LEU A 272 -7.30 -40.39 2.14
C LEU A 272 -6.06 -41.13 2.68
N LYS A 273 -6.23 -42.24 3.41
CA LYS A 273 -5.13 -43.06 3.94
C LYS A 273 -4.46 -43.94 2.88
N ALA A 274 -5.20 -44.42 1.89
CA ALA A 274 -4.68 -45.23 0.80
C ALA A 274 -3.75 -44.41 -0.11
N ASN A 275 -4.11 -43.15 -0.35
CA ASN A 275 -3.36 -42.23 -1.21
C ASN A 275 -2.30 -41.48 -0.38
N LYS A 276 -1.27 -42.20 0.09
CA LYS A 276 -0.21 -41.59 0.94
C LYS A 276 0.67 -40.57 0.21
N ASN A 277 0.88 -40.75 -1.09
CA ASN A 277 1.84 -39.96 -1.88
C ASN A 277 1.19 -38.96 -2.85
N GLU A 278 -0.14 -38.99 -3.00
CA GLU A 278 -0.86 -38.06 -3.86
C GLU A 278 -1.32 -36.84 -3.06
N SER A 279 -0.77 -35.68 -3.40
CA SER A 279 -1.25 -34.40 -2.89
C SER A 279 -2.45 -33.95 -3.70
N PHE A 280 -3.47 -33.36 -3.07
CA PHE A 280 -4.69 -32.88 -3.73
C PHE A 280 -4.93 -31.40 -3.48
N ASN A 281 -5.80 -30.80 -4.30
CA ASN A 281 -6.32 -29.45 -4.09
C ASN A 281 -7.60 -29.51 -3.26
N LEU A 282 -7.70 -28.67 -2.23
CA LEU A 282 -8.86 -28.57 -1.36
C LEU A 282 -9.60 -27.27 -1.62
N PHE A 283 -10.88 -27.35 -1.92
CA PHE A 283 -11.77 -26.20 -2.11
C PHE A 283 -12.76 -26.16 -0.95
N ILE A 284 -12.92 -25.00 -0.31
CA ILE A 284 -13.85 -24.84 0.80
C ILE A 284 -14.87 -23.77 0.45
N MET A 285 -16.12 -24.17 0.26
CA MET A 285 -17.20 -23.34 -0.26
C MET A 285 -18.33 -23.23 0.75
N GLY A 286 -18.51 -22.05 1.32
CA GLY A 286 -19.65 -21.75 2.22
C GLY A 286 -19.67 -22.54 3.53
N HIS A 287 -18.55 -23.15 3.92
CA HIS A 287 -18.42 -23.87 5.19
C HIS A 287 -17.81 -22.96 6.27
N SER A 288 -18.25 -23.12 7.53
CA SER A 288 -17.73 -22.33 8.66
C SER A 288 -16.33 -22.77 9.08
N ILE A 289 -16.02 -24.07 8.97
CA ILE A 289 -14.74 -24.72 9.34
C ILE A 289 -14.44 -24.65 10.85
N ILE A 290 -15.22 -23.91 11.63
CA ILE A 290 -15.08 -23.77 13.07
C ILE A 290 -15.92 -24.85 13.76
N GLY A 291 -15.47 -25.31 14.93
CA GLY A 291 -16.22 -26.22 15.77
C GLY A 291 -15.93 -27.68 15.46
N SER A 292 -16.93 -28.54 15.64
CA SER A 292 -16.75 -29.99 15.73
C SER A 292 -16.40 -30.67 14.40
N ASP A 293 -16.87 -30.12 13.27
CA ASP A 293 -16.52 -30.62 11.93
C ASP A 293 -15.02 -30.45 11.61
N PHE A 294 -14.32 -29.51 12.26
CA PHE A 294 -12.88 -29.29 12.07
C PHE A 294 -12.06 -30.54 12.35
N ILE A 295 -12.43 -31.32 13.38
CA ILE A 295 -11.69 -32.52 13.79
C ILE A 295 -11.71 -33.56 12.66
N PHE A 296 -12.86 -33.73 12.01
CA PHE A 296 -12.99 -34.64 10.87
C PHE A 296 -12.22 -34.11 9.64
N LEU A 297 -12.22 -32.79 9.43
CA LEU A 297 -11.57 -32.16 8.28
C LEU A 297 -10.05 -31.98 8.44
N LYS A 298 -9.53 -32.01 9.67
CA LYS A 298 -8.10 -31.83 9.98
C LYS A 298 -7.16 -32.68 9.11
N PRO A 299 -7.39 -33.99 8.91
CA PRO A 299 -6.55 -34.81 8.02
C PRO A 299 -6.53 -34.32 6.56
N PHE A 300 -7.62 -33.70 6.09
CA PHE A 300 -7.67 -33.12 4.74
C PHE A 300 -6.86 -31.83 4.67
N PHE A 301 -6.94 -30.97 5.69
CA PHE A 301 -6.16 -29.74 5.78
C PHE A 301 -4.65 -30.02 5.81
N GLU A 302 -4.22 -30.99 6.62
CA GLU A 302 -2.81 -31.36 6.75
C GLU A 302 -2.22 -31.92 5.45
N LYS A 303 -3.00 -32.71 4.70
CA LYS A 303 -2.58 -33.35 3.44
C LYS A 303 -2.75 -32.48 2.20
N ALA A 304 -3.58 -31.44 2.26
CA ALA A 304 -3.82 -30.59 1.11
C ALA A 304 -2.50 -29.97 0.61
N HIS A 305 -2.35 -29.94 -0.71
CA HIS A 305 -1.29 -29.19 -1.38
C HIS A 305 -1.58 -27.69 -1.30
N LYS A 306 -2.81 -27.33 -1.70
CA LYS A 306 -3.36 -25.98 -1.66
C LYS A 306 -4.78 -26.02 -1.13
N ILE A 307 -5.15 -24.95 -0.45
CA ILE A 307 -6.48 -24.78 0.13
C ILE A 307 -7.09 -23.49 -0.44
N TYR A 308 -8.06 -23.62 -1.33
CA TYR A 308 -8.84 -22.50 -1.86
C TYR A 308 -10.03 -22.23 -0.94
N LEU A 309 -9.93 -21.21 -0.11
CA LEU A 309 -10.97 -20.80 0.83
C LEU A 309 -11.86 -19.74 0.18
N PHE A 310 -13.10 -20.12 -0.17
CA PHE A 310 -14.08 -19.21 -0.73
C PHE A 310 -14.72 -18.39 0.38
N TYR A 311 -14.62 -17.06 0.28
CA TYR A 311 -15.07 -16.12 1.30
C TYR A 311 -16.22 -15.24 0.81
N HIS A 312 -17.09 -14.86 1.74
CA HIS A 312 -18.10 -13.83 1.55
C HIS A 312 -17.80 -12.66 2.49
N GLU A 313 -17.62 -11.47 1.93
CA GLU A 313 -17.19 -10.27 2.66
C GLU A 313 -15.96 -10.49 3.56
N LYS A 314 -16.12 -10.47 4.88
CA LYS A 314 -15.03 -10.58 5.88
C LYS A 314 -15.09 -11.89 6.68
N ASP A 315 -15.87 -12.87 6.24
CA ASP A 315 -16.06 -14.14 6.95
C ASP A 315 -14.78 -15.00 7.05
N TYR A 316 -13.77 -14.72 6.23
CA TYR A 316 -12.48 -15.41 6.25
C TYR A 316 -11.63 -15.09 7.48
N SER A 317 -11.79 -13.92 8.11
CA SER A 317 -10.88 -13.46 9.17
C SER A 317 -10.87 -14.40 10.38
N THR A 318 -12.05 -14.70 10.93
CA THR A 318 -12.19 -15.63 12.06
C THR A 318 -11.78 -17.05 11.69
N LYS A 319 -12.05 -17.49 10.45
CA LYS A 319 -11.66 -18.82 9.95
C LYS A 319 -10.14 -18.96 9.91
N LEU A 320 -9.42 -17.96 9.37
CA LEU A 320 -7.96 -17.96 9.31
C LEU A 320 -7.33 -17.94 10.71
N GLN A 321 -7.85 -17.10 11.62
CA GLN A 321 -7.39 -17.07 13.02
C GLN A 321 -7.53 -18.44 13.69
N TYR A 322 -8.70 -19.08 13.52
CA TYR A 322 -8.93 -20.42 14.04
C TYR A 322 -7.99 -21.45 13.40
N PHE A 323 -7.79 -21.39 12.09
CA PHE A 323 -6.91 -22.30 11.35
C PHE A 323 -5.46 -22.21 11.83
N ILE A 324 -4.93 -20.99 11.96
CA ILE A 324 -3.57 -20.73 12.48
C ILE A 324 -3.43 -21.26 13.91
N LYS A 325 -4.43 -21.01 14.76
CA LYS A 325 -4.43 -21.50 16.14
C LYS A 325 -4.42 -23.02 16.24
N GLN A 326 -5.10 -23.73 15.34
CA GLN A 326 -5.25 -25.18 15.41
C GLN A 326 -4.17 -25.97 14.65
N LEU A 327 -3.64 -25.44 13.55
CA LEU A 327 -2.72 -26.16 12.64
C LEU A 327 -1.36 -25.48 12.47
N GLY A 328 -1.18 -24.28 13.03
CA GLY A 328 0.04 -23.50 12.89
C GLY A 328 0.12 -22.72 11.58
N ARG A 329 1.10 -21.82 11.53
CA ARG A 329 1.31 -20.88 10.41
C ARG A 329 1.67 -21.60 9.10
N GLU A 330 2.48 -22.65 9.15
CA GLU A 330 2.92 -23.40 7.97
C GLU A 330 1.74 -23.99 7.18
N GLN A 331 0.72 -24.51 7.87
CA GLN A 331 -0.48 -25.02 7.19
C GLN A 331 -1.35 -23.88 6.65
N ALA A 332 -1.40 -22.74 7.35
CA ALA A 332 -2.13 -21.57 6.89
C ALA A 332 -1.51 -20.93 5.63
N GLU A 333 -0.20 -21.06 5.41
CA GLU A 333 0.49 -20.58 4.20
C GLU A 333 0.03 -21.30 2.92
N LYS A 334 -0.67 -22.44 3.03
CA LYS A 334 -1.28 -23.14 1.89
C LYS A 334 -2.63 -22.55 1.46
N ILE A 335 -3.18 -21.60 2.23
CA ILE A 335 -4.51 -21.05 1.99
C ILE A 335 -4.45 -19.89 1.00
N TYR A 336 -5.27 -20.01 -0.04
CA TYR A 336 -5.58 -18.95 -0.99
C TYR A 336 -7.00 -18.47 -0.75
N LEU A 337 -7.16 -17.18 -0.48
CA LEU A 337 -8.47 -16.56 -0.33
C LEU A 337 -9.06 -16.31 -1.72
N ILE A 338 -10.26 -16.82 -1.95
CA ILE A 338 -10.99 -16.66 -3.21
C ILE A 338 -12.32 -16.00 -2.89
N PRO A 339 -12.72 -14.92 -3.58
CA PRO A 339 -14.07 -14.42 -3.38
C PRO A 339 -15.10 -15.45 -3.86
N PHE A 340 -16.20 -15.59 -3.12
CA PHE A 340 -17.22 -16.58 -3.45
C PHE A 340 -18.06 -16.12 -4.66
N PHE A 341 -17.67 -16.55 -5.85
CA PHE A 341 -18.40 -16.29 -7.09
C PHE A 341 -19.81 -16.87 -7.04
N ASN A 342 -20.77 -16.22 -7.69
CA ASN A 342 -22.12 -16.76 -7.81
C ASN A 342 -22.11 -18.09 -8.57
N VAL A 343 -22.68 -19.11 -7.95
CA VAL A 343 -22.74 -20.48 -8.51
C VAL A 343 -23.68 -20.53 -9.71
N LEU A 344 -24.80 -19.81 -9.64
CA LEU A 344 -25.78 -19.69 -10.71
C LEU A 344 -25.76 -18.27 -11.28
N GLN A 345 -25.68 -18.17 -12.61
CA GLN A 345 -25.92 -16.93 -13.33
C GLN A 345 -27.43 -16.70 -13.39
N LYS A 346 -27.91 -15.58 -12.83
CA LYS A 346 -29.31 -15.17 -13.02
C LYS A 346 -29.46 -14.62 -14.44
N GLN A 347 -30.67 -14.66 -14.98
CA GLN A 347 -30.94 -14.16 -16.35
C GLN A 347 -30.67 -12.66 -16.51
N GLU A 348 -30.76 -11.90 -15.42
CA GLU A 348 -30.52 -10.45 -15.36
C GLU A 348 -29.03 -10.12 -15.11
N ASP A 349 -28.22 -11.11 -14.72
CA ASP A 349 -26.82 -10.91 -14.37
C ASP A 349 -25.94 -10.98 -15.62
N LEU A 350 -25.26 -9.87 -15.94
CA LEU A 350 -24.28 -9.83 -17.02
C LEU A 350 -22.92 -10.28 -16.52
N VAL A 351 -22.23 -11.15 -17.27
CA VAL A 351 -20.84 -11.51 -16.98
C VAL A 351 -19.96 -10.32 -17.35
N VAL A 352 -19.40 -9.66 -16.33
CA VAL A 352 -18.55 -8.46 -16.50
C VAL A 352 -17.07 -8.80 -16.56
N ILE A 353 -16.68 -9.94 -15.99
CA ILE A 353 -15.34 -10.51 -16.13
C ILE A 353 -15.50 -11.95 -16.59
N ASP A 354 -15.05 -12.25 -17.82
CA ASP A 354 -15.07 -13.58 -18.42
C ASP A 354 -13.64 -14.08 -18.67
N GLY A 355 -13.17 -14.94 -17.77
CA GLY A 355 -11.85 -15.56 -17.81
C GLY A 355 -10.74 -14.77 -17.11
N LEU A 356 -9.65 -15.48 -16.82
CA LEU A 356 -8.48 -14.93 -16.12
C LEU A 356 -7.78 -13.83 -16.93
N GLU A 357 -7.79 -13.95 -18.27
CA GLU A 357 -7.26 -12.94 -19.17
C GLU A 357 -8.00 -11.60 -19.02
N ASN A 358 -9.34 -11.63 -19.01
CA ASN A 358 -10.14 -10.43 -18.82
C ASN A 358 -9.95 -9.83 -17.42
N TYR A 359 -9.89 -10.68 -16.39
CA TYR A 359 -9.58 -10.25 -15.03
C TYR A 359 -8.24 -9.50 -14.96
N ASN A 360 -7.20 -9.99 -15.65
CA ASN A 360 -5.89 -9.36 -15.65
C ASN A 360 -5.87 -7.93 -16.18
N LEU A 361 -6.81 -7.57 -17.07
CA LEU A 361 -6.95 -6.23 -17.62
C LEU A 361 -7.56 -5.23 -16.64
N VAL A 362 -8.22 -5.71 -15.58
CA VAL A 362 -8.96 -4.86 -14.64
C VAL A 362 -8.60 -5.09 -13.17
N LYS A 363 -7.78 -6.11 -12.85
CA LYS A 363 -7.46 -6.55 -11.48
C LYS A 363 -6.98 -5.42 -10.56
N ASP A 364 -6.23 -4.46 -11.09
CA ASP A 364 -5.63 -3.38 -10.32
C ASP A 364 -6.69 -2.41 -9.76
N ASN A 365 -7.88 -2.38 -10.37
CA ASN A 365 -9.02 -1.55 -9.96
C ASN A 365 -9.79 -2.12 -8.76
N PHE A 366 -9.70 -3.43 -8.50
CA PHE A 366 -10.49 -4.10 -7.48
C PHE A 366 -9.69 -4.48 -6.24
N THR A 367 -10.39 -4.73 -5.13
CA THR A 367 -9.78 -5.13 -3.85
C THR A 367 -9.55 -6.63 -3.70
N PHE A 368 -10.10 -7.44 -4.60
CA PHE A 368 -9.99 -8.89 -4.55
C PHE A 368 -8.92 -9.41 -5.51
N SER A 369 -8.30 -10.53 -5.14
CA SER A 369 -7.33 -11.24 -5.96
C SER A 369 -7.86 -12.60 -6.41
N ILE A 370 -7.41 -13.05 -7.58
CA ILE A 370 -7.53 -14.42 -8.06
C ILE A 370 -6.11 -14.99 -8.15
N PRO A 371 -5.79 -16.16 -7.60
CA PRO A 371 -4.43 -16.69 -7.59
C PRO A 371 -3.92 -17.04 -8.99
N GLN A 372 -2.64 -16.71 -9.25
CA GLN A 372 -2.05 -16.81 -10.60
C GLN A 372 -0.73 -17.59 -10.68
N ASP A 373 -0.35 -18.33 -9.64
CA ASP A 373 0.77 -19.26 -9.80
C ASP A 373 0.44 -20.34 -10.86
N LYS A 374 1.46 -21.02 -11.40
CA LYS A 374 1.35 -21.90 -12.57
C LYS A 374 0.14 -22.85 -12.55
N GLU A 375 -0.13 -23.49 -11.41
CA GLU A 375 -1.25 -24.42 -11.28
C GLU A 375 -2.58 -23.69 -11.05
N SER A 376 -2.58 -22.62 -10.24
CA SER A 376 -3.81 -21.88 -9.94
C SER A 376 -4.37 -21.14 -11.16
N SER A 377 -3.50 -20.62 -12.04
CA SER A 377 -3.91 -19.97 -13.29
C SER A 377 -4.70 -20.92 -14.21
N LEU A 378 -4.40 -22.21 -14.20
CA LEU A 378 -5.15 -23.23 -14.96
C LEU A 378 -6.51 -23.54 -14.31
N ILE A 379 -6.57 -23.54 -12.97
CA ILE A 379 -7.81 -23.79 -12.22
C ILE A 379 -8.81 -22.65 -12.40
N PHE A 380 -8.33 -21.41 -12.44
CA PHE A 380 -9.15 -20.21 -12.54
C PHE A 380 -9.19 -19.59 -13.95
N GLU A 381 -8.69 -20.28 -14.97
CA GLU A 381 -8.68 -19.83 -16.37
C GLU A 381 -10.07 -19.35 -16.81
N ASN A 382 -11.10 -20.11 -16.44
CA ASN A 382 -12.49 -19.93 -16.81
C ASN A 382 -13.35 -19.25 -15.72
N VAL A 383 -12.73 -18.44 -14.86
CA VAL A 383 -13.46 -17.67 -13.84
C VAL A 383 -14.49 -16.75 -14.51
N GLN A 384 -15.69 -16.68 -13.94
CA GLN A 384 -16.71 -15.74 -14.37
C GLN A 384 -17.21 -14.95 -13.17
N ILE A 385 -17.21 -13.62 -13.29
CA ILE A 385 -17.76 -12.71 -12.29
C ILE A 385 -18.88 -11.91 -12.95
N ASP A 386 -20.03 -11.93 -12.32
CA ASP A 386 -21.20 -11.19 -12.78
C ASP A 386 -21.29 -9.80 -12.15
N SER A 387 -22.15 -8.98 -12.77
CA SER A 387 -22.41 -7.59 -12.41
C SER A 387 -22.90 -7.40 -10.98
N HIS A 388 -23.54 -8.42 -10.37
CA HIS A 388 -24.14 -8.35 -9.04
C HIS A 388 -23.28 -9.02 -7.96
N SER A 389 -22.07 -9.46 -8.30
CA SER A 389 -21.18 -10.07 -7.34
C SER A 389 -20.75 -9.05 -6.28
N PHE A 390 -20.74 -9.45 -5.00
CA PHE A 390 -20.40 -8.54 -3.88
C PHE A 390 -19.01 -7.89 -3.99
N ILE A 391 -18.13 -8.44 -4.82
CA ILE A 391 -16.76 -7.98 -5.01
C ILE A 391 -16.60 -6.87 -6.05
N VAL A 392 -17.49 -6.76 -7.05
CA VAL A 392 -17.30 -5.81 -8.14
C VAL A 392 -17.55 -4.36 -7.70
N TYR A 393 -18.32 -4.18 -6.63
CA TYR A 393 -18.64 -2.85 -6.08
C TYR A 393 -17.57 -2.28 -5.15
N LYS A 394 -16.42 -2.96 -4.97
CA LYS A 394 -15.34 -2.54 -4.07
C LYS A 394 -14.10 -2.13 -4.85
N LEU A 395 -14.00 -0.84 -5.16
CA LEU A 395 -12.92 -0.28 -5.95
C LEU A 395 -11.75 0.17 -5.06
N ARG A 396 -10.56 -0.27 -5.43
CA ARG A 396 -9.28 0.12 -4.82
C ARG A 396 -8.77 1.45 -5.38
N GLN A 397 -8.83 1.57 -6.70
CA GLN A 397 -8.36 2.71 -7.48
C GLN A 397 -9.00 2.65 -8.87
N ILE A 398 -8.75 3.65 -9.70
CA ILE A 398 -8.94 3.54 -11.15
C ILE A 398 -7.54 3.52 -11.79
N SER A 399 -7.17 2.40 -12.40
CA SER A 399 -5.92 2.20 -13.10
C SER A 399 -6.20 1.70 -14.50
N ILE A 400 -5.76 2.47 -15.48
CA ILE A 400 -5.96 2.22 -16.91
C ILE A 400 -4.62 2.37 -17.61
N ASN A 401 -4.14 1.30 -18.24
CA ASN A 401 -2.96 1.28 -19.10
C ASN A 401 -3.36 0.87 -20.53
N GLY A 402 -3.76 1.87 -21.31
CA GLY A 402 -4.15 1.69 -22.68
C GLY A 402 -5.64 1.40 -22.92
N LYS A 403 -6.00 1.40 -24.20
CA LYS A 403 -7.40 1.37 -24.66
C LYS A 403 -8.14 0.08 -24.26
N ILE A 404 -7.48 -1.07 -24.32
CA ILE A 404 -8.12 -2.37 -24.03
C ILE A 404 -8.55 -2.43 -22.56
N GLU A 405 -7.70 -1.98 -21.64
CA GLU A 405 -8.03 -1.93 -20.21
C GLU A 405 -9.19 -0.95 -19.95
N LEU A 406 -9.16 0.23 -20.57
CA LEU A 406 -10.25 1.20 -20.51
C LEU A 406 -11.59 0.61 -20.94
N GLU A 407 -11.63 -0.05 -22.11
CA GLU A 407 -12.86 -0.64 -22.64
C GLU A 407 -13.41 -1.74 -21.73
N ASN A 408 -12.55 -2.55 -21.11
CA ASN A 408 -13.00 -3.59 -20.18
C ASN A 408 -13.47 -3.01 -18.85
N LEU A 409 -12.77 -2.01 -18.31
CA LEU A 409 -13.21 -1.32 -17.11
C LEU A 409 -14.56 -0.63 -17.34
N LEU A 410 -14.75 0.04 -18.47
CA LEU A 410 -16.03 0.67 -18.84
C LEU A 410 -17.18 -0.33 -18.85
N LYS A 411 -16.99 -1.51 -19.46
CA LYS A 411 -18.01 -2.58 -19.46
C LYS A 411 -18.44 -2.96 -18.05
N VAL A 412 -17.50 -3.00 -17.10
CA VAL A 412 -17.81 -3.29 -15.70
C VAL A 412 -18.55 -2.12 -15.05
N LEU A 413 -18.03 -0.90 -15.16
CA LEU A 413 -18.58 0.29 -14.52
C LEU A 413 -19.97 0.67 -15.03
N GLU A 414 -20.28 0.40 -16.29
CA GLU A 414 -21.61 0.59 -16.88
C GLU A 414 -22.68 -0.32 -16.26
N GLN A 415 -22.30 -1.44 -15.64
CA GLN A 415 -23.24 -2.29 -14.87
C GLN A 415 -23.50 -1.76 -13.45
N PHE A 416 -22.79 -0.71 -13.05
CA PHE A 416 -23.00 0.20 -11.91
C PHE A 416 -24.45 0.59 -11.59
N GLU A 417 -25.33 0.59 -12.58
CA GLU A 417 -26.39 1.60 -12.61
C GLU A 417 -27.63 1.33 -11.76
N GLN A 418 -27.85 0.13 -11.21
CA GLN A 418 -29.22 -0.23 -10.79
C GLN A 418 -29.54 -0.36 -9.29
N GLU A 419 -28.67 -0.73 -8.35
CA GLU A 419 -29.16 -0.96 -6.97
C GLU A 419 -28.11 -0.87 -5.84
N TYR A 420 -26.82 -0.74 -6.16
CA TYR A 420 -25.73 -0.94 -5.19
C TYR A 420 -24.89 0.31 -4.98
N THR A 421 -24.47 0.54 -3.74
CA THR A 421 -23.52 1.61 -3.40
C THR A 421 -22.11 1.12 -3.64
N VAL A 422 -21.37 1.80 -4.52
CA VAL A 422 -19.95 1.52 -4.77
C VAL A 422 -19.12 1.98 -3.56
N GLU A 423 -18.29 1.09 -3.04
CA GLU A 423 -17.33 1.37 -1.97
C GLU A 423 -15.97 1.74 -2.58
N PHE A 424 -15.42 2.88 -2.16
CA PHE A 424 -14.09 3.35 -2.55
C PHE A 424 -13.12 3.22 -1.37
N GLN A 425 -11.90 2.74 -1.61
CA GLN A 425 -10.86 2.69 -0.58
C GLN A 425 -10.41 4.09 -0.15
N PRO A 426 -9.89 4.26 1.09
CA PRO A 426 -9.20 5.48 1.51
C PRO A 426 -8.01 5.78 0.56
N ASN A 427 -7.69 7.07 0.38
CA ASN A 427 -6.62 7.52 -0.52
C ASN A 427 -6.80 7.00 -1.96
N PHE A 428 -8.02 7.10 -2.47
CA PHE A 428 -8.37 6.60 -3.80
C PHE A 428 -7.57 7.34 -4.87
N ALA A 429 -6.89 6.60 -5.74
CA ALA A 429 -6.08 7.19 -6.80
C ALA A 429 -6.69 6.88 -8.18
N ILE A 430 -6.49 7.80 -9.12
CA ILE A 430 -6.88 7.67 -10.52
C ILE A 430 -5.63 7.80 -11.37
N HIS A 431 -5.27 6.74 -12.08
CA HIS A 431 -4.13 6.63 -12.96
C HIS A 431 -4.60 6.23 -14.36
N ILE A 432 -4.36 7.10 -15.34
CA ILE A 432 -4.71 6.88 -16.75
C ILE A 432 -3.45 7.06 -17.56
N GLN A 433 -3.04 6.03 -18.30
CA GLN A 433 -1.86 6.09 -19.15
C GLN A 433 -2.08 5.42 -20.50
N GLU A 434 -1.35 5.88 -21.52
CA GLU A 434 -1.31 5.28 -22.86
C GLU A 434 -2.66 5.20 -23.60
N VAL A 435 -3.61 6.08 -23.28
CA VAL A 435 -4.93 6.11 -23.95
C VAL A 435 -5.00 7.24 -24.97
N LYS A 436 -4.85 6.91 -26.26
CA LYS A 436 -4.93 7.90 -27.37
C LYS A 436 -6.33 8.09 -27.96
N ASP A 437 -7.36 7.49 -27.36
CA ASP A 437 -8.75 7.56 -27.83
C ASP A 437 -9.56 8.52 -26.94
N SER A 438 -9.65 9.78 -27.36
CA SER A 438 -10.36 10.82 -26.59
C SER A 438 -11.83 10.49 -26.38
N LYS A 439 -12.50 9.88 -27.36
CA LYS A 439 -13.92 9.50 -27.25
C LYS A 439 -14.12 8.44 -26.18
N ALA A 440 -13.21 7.47 -26.07
CA ALA A 440 -13.27 6.46 -25.02
C ALA A 440 -13.07 7.07 -23.63
N LEU A 441 -12.13 8.03 -23.47
CA LEU A 441 -11.96 8.74 -22.21
C LEU A 441 -13.14 9.66 -21.88
N SER A 442 -13.73 10.34 -22.85
CA SER A 442 -14.95 11.13 -22.63
C SER A 442 -16.11 10.25 -22.14
N LYS A 443 -16.22 8.99 -22.59
CA LYS A 443 -17.19 8.02 -22.03
C LYS A 443 -16.89 7.68 -20.57
N LEU A 444 -15.62 7.48 -20.21
CA LEU A 444 -15.22 7.26 -18.82
C LEU A 444 -15.54 8.46 -17.94
N PHE A 445 -15.19 9.67 -18.39
CA PHE A 445 -15.46 10.90 -17.65
C PHE A 445 -16.97 11.14 -17.51
N ALA A 446 -17.78 10.71 -18.48
CA ALA A 446 -19.23 10.75 -18.39
C ALA A 446 -19.83 9.72 -17.41
N ASN A 447 -19.13 8.60 -17.15
CA ASN A 447 -19.62 7.50 -16.32
C ASN A 447 -19.90 7.96 -14.87
N ARG A 448 -21.05 7.56 -14.33
CA ARG A 448 -21.50 7.96 -13.00
C ARG A 448 -20.59 7.47 -11.87
N VAL A 449 -20.05 6.25 -11.99
CA VAL A 449 -19.16 5.67 -10.99
C VAL A 449 -17.84 6.43 -10.94
N PHE A 450 -17.26 6.75 -12.12
CA PHE A 450 -16.07 7.58 -12.22
C PHE A 450 -16.28 8.99 -11.63
N LYS A 451 -17.40 9.65 -11.97
CA LYS A 451 -17.75 10.95 -11.37
C LYS A 451 -17.84 10.89 -9.85
N ASN A 452 -18.42 9.81 -9.32
CA ASN A 452 -18.52 9.61 -7.88
C ASN A 452 -17.15 9.29 -7.24
N SER A 453 -16.26 8.57 -7.93
CA SER A 453 -14.94 8.22 -7.41
C SER A 453 -14.06 9.44 -7.18
N LEU A 454 -14.23 10.49 -7.99
CA LEU A 454 -13.49 11.75 -7.87
C LEU A 454 -13.71 12.46 -6.53
N LYS A 455 -14.88 12.30 -5.89
CA LYS A 455 -15.15 12.83 -4.54
C LYS A 455 -14.27 12.20 -3.46
N TYR A 456 -13.74 11.01 -3.73
CA TYR A 456 -12.88 10.24 -2.84
C TYR A 456 -11.42 10.27 -3.30
N ALA A 457 -11.14 10.81 -4.49
CA ALA A 457 -9.83 10.78 -5.09
C ALA A 457 -8.91 11.82 -4.45
N ASN A 458 -7.75 11.37 -3.96
CA ASN A 458 -6.69 12.27 -3.48
C ASN A 458 -5.65 12.57 -4.56
N ARG A 459 -5.53 11.71 -5.57
CA ARG A 459 -4.58 11.84 -6.68
C ARG A 459 -5.22 11.52 -8.02
N ILE A 460 -4.95 12.36 -9.01
CA ILE A 460 -5.25 12.12 -10.42
C ILE A 460 -3.94 12.23 -11.20
N GLU A 461 -3.66 11.23 -12.01
CA GLU A 461 -2.51 11.16 -12.90
C GLU A 461 -2.95 10.72 -14.29
N ILE A 462 -2.69 11.55 -15.29
CA ILE A 462 -2.98 11.28 -16.70
C ILE A 462 -1.68 11.45 -17.49
N LEU A 463 -1.21 10.36 -18.09
CA LEU A 463 0.09 10.30 -18.78
C LEU A 463 -0.09 9.82 -20.23
N ASN A 464 0.70 10.36 -21.15
CA ASN A 464 0.80 9.85 -22.51
C ASN A 464 -0.58 9.62 -23.18
N SER A 465 -1.59 10.45 -22.91
CA SER A 465 -2.98 10.21 -23.32
C SER A 465 -3.55 11.35 -24.15
N THR A 466 -4.73 11.15 -24.75
CA THR A 466 -5.44 12.17 -25.53
C THR A 466 -6.87 12.30 -25.04
N PHE A 467 -7.27 13.47 -24.55
CA PHE A 467 -8.59 13.67 -23.94
C PHE A 467 -9.13 15.09 -24.11
N GLU A 468 -10.45 15.24 -23.95
CA GLU A 468 -11.15 16.52 -24.00
C GLU A 468 -11.15 17.18 -22.60
N TRP A 469 -10.58 18.37 -22.48
CA TRP A 469 -10.48 19.12 -21.23
C TRP A 469 -11.85 19.38 -20.59
N LYS A 470 -12.83 19.80 -21.39
CA LYS A 470 -14.20 20.08 -20.95
C LYS A 470 -14.84 18.89 -20.22
N ALA A 471 -14.55 17.67 -20.66
CA ALA A 471 -15.10 16.47 -20.05
C ALA A 471 -14.49 16.21 -18.66
N LEU A 472 -13.24 16.61 -18.43
CA LEU A 472 -12.54 16.45 -17.15
C LEU A 472 -12.78 17.62 -16.18
N TYR A 473 -12.67 18.86 -16.67
CA TYR A 473 -12.72 20.09 -15.88
C TYR A 473 -13.96 20.20 -14.99
N ASN A 474 -15.14 19.97 -15.59
CA ASN A 474 -16.43 20.06 -14.90
C ASN A 474 -16.56 19.10 -13.70
N ILE A 475 -15.69 18.10 -13.59
CA ILE A 475 -15.75 17.08 -12.56
C ILE A 475 -14.65 17.25 -11.51
N ILE A 476 -13.51 17.86 -11.86
CA ILE A 476 -12.39 18.08 -10.94
C ILE A 476 -12.70 19.19 -9.93
N ASP A 477 -13.47 20.22 -10.32
CA ASP A 477 -13.79 21.43 -9.55
C ASP A 477 -14.49 21.22 -8.18
N ILE A 478 -14.93 20.00 -7.82
CA ILE A 478 -15.76 19.72 -6.63
C ILE A 478 -15.00 18.88 -5.58
N ASN A 479 -13.71 18.62 -5.78
CA ASN A 479 -13.00 17.57 -5.04
C ASN A 479 -11.93 18.11 -4.08
N LYS A 480 -11.57 17.28 -3.10
CA LYS A 480 -10.44 17.49 -2.18
C LYS A 480 -9.15 16.89 -2.74
N LEU A 481 -8.87 17.21 -4.00
CA LEU A 481 -7.72 16.65 -4.72
C LEU A 481 -6.42 17.24 -4.16
N GLU A 482 -5.49 16.40 -3.75
CA GLU A 482 -4.19 16.82 -3.24
C GLU A 482 -3.09 16.79 -4.31
N GLU A 483 -3.21 15.89 -5.30
CA GLU A 483 -2.23 15.72 -6.37
C GLU A 483 -2.88 15.64 -7.75
N CYS A 484 -2.42 16.46 -8.68
CA CYS A 484 -2.83 16.45 -10.08
C CYS A 484 -1.60 16.44 -10.99
N ILE A 485 -1.46 15.38 -11.78
CA ILE A 485 -0.32 15.16 -12.67
C ILE A 485 -0.83 14.92 -14.08
N MET A 486 -0.42 15.77 -15.02
CA MET A 486 -0.71 15.66 -16.44
C MET A 486 0.59 15.77 -17.21
N LYS A 487 1.06 14.67 -17.82
CA LYS A 487 2.30 14.68 -18.60
C LYS A 487 2.17 14.05 -19.97
N ASN A 488 2.85 14.62 -20.97
CA ASN A 488 2.95 14.06 -22.32
C ASN A 488 1.58 13.81 -22.99
N ASN A 489 0.57 14.59 -22.63
CA ASN A 489 -0.78 14.43 -23.16
C ASN A 489 -1.02 15.33 -24.36
N ASN A 490 -2.03 14.96 -25.16
CA ASN A 490 -2.68 15.84 -26.11
C ASN A 490 -4.06 16.23 -25.54
N ILE A 491 -4.25 17.49 -25.18
CA ILE A 491 -5.42 17.99 -24.47
C ILE A 491 -6.23 18.86 -25.41
N ILE A 492 -7.45 18.41 -25.74
CA ILE A 492 -8.36 19.09 -26.66
C ILE A 492 -9.27 20.01 -25.84
N PHE A 493 -9.33 21.29 -26.16
CA PHE A 493 -10.18 22.26 -25.47
C PHE A 493 -10.99 23.11 -26.46
N ASP A 494 -12.04 23.77 -25.95
CA ASP A 494 -12.83 24.74 -26.72
C ASP A 494 -12.70 26.13 -26.07
N GLU A 495 -13.07 27.20 -26.80
CA GLU A 495 -13.00 28.59 -26.29
C GLU A 495 -13.72 28.75 -24.93
N SER A 496 -14.83 28.02 -24.74
CA SER A 496 -15.63 28.08 -23.50
C SER A 496 -14.98 27.41 -22.28
N ASN A 497 -13.93 26.60 -22.47
CA ASN A 497 -13.20 25.90 -21.42
C ASN A 497 -11.69 26.06 -21.60
N SER A 498 -11.25 27.22 -22.07
CA SER A 498 -9.83 27.54 -22.32
C SER A 498 -9.04 27.89 -21.04
N GLN A 499 -9.61 27.67 -19.86
CA GLN A 499 -9.00 28.06 -18.58
C GLN A 499 -9.01 26.92 -17.55
N PHE A 500 -7.98 26.89 -16.72
CA PHE A 500 -7.92 26.07 -15.50
C PHE A 500 -7.62 26.95 -14.27
N ASP A 501 -8.66 27.27 -13.52
CA ASP A 501 -8.54 27.96 -12.22
C ASP A 501 -8.14 26.97 -11.12
N ILE A 502 -6.87 27.01 -10.73
CA ILE A 502 -6.31 26.10 -9.71
C ILE A 502 -6.81 26.40 -8.31
N SER A 503 -7.40 27.59 -8.08
CA SER A 503 -7.93 27.97 -6.77
C SER A 503 -9.20 27.18 -6.39
N LYS A 504 -9.84 26.53 -7.37
CA LYS A 504 -10.94 25.57 -7.13
C LYS A 504 -10.51 24.29 -6.43
N LEU A 505 -9.20 24.07 -6.28
CA LEU A 505 -8.61 22.89 -5.63
C LEU A 505 -7.86 23.32 -4.35
N PRO A 506 -8.56 23.67 -3.27
CA PRO A 506 -7.95 24.30 -2.09
C PRO A 506 -7.00 23.37 -1.32
N GLU A 507 -7.15 22.06 -1.46
CA GLU A 507 -6.30 21.04 -0.81
C GLU A 507 -5.09 20.64 -1.67
N MET A 508 -4.89 21.28 -2.83
CA MET A 508 -3.82 20.94 -3.77
C MET A 508 -2.44 21.15 -3.13
N LYS A 509 -1.63 20.08 -3.14
CA LYS A 509 -0.25 20.06 -2.67
C LYS A 509 0.75 19.91 -3.82
N ASN A 510 0.36 19.21 -4.88
CA ASN A 510 1.24 18.86 -5.99
C ASN A 510 0.51 18.99 -7.33
N LEU A 511 0.77 20.08 -8.06
CA LEU A 511 0.30 20.27 -9.43
C LEU A 511 1.46 20.13 -10.40
N GLN A 512 1.33 19.22 -11.37
CA GLN A 512 2.30 19.04 -12.45
C GLN A 512 1.60 18.97 -13.80
N ILE A 513 1.88 19.94 -14.67
CA ILE A 513 1.44 20.00 -16.05
C ILE A 513 2.71 20.13 -16.90
N GLU A 514 3.18 19.04 -17.48
CA GLU A 514 4.50 18.97 -18.10
C GLU A 514 4.46 18.33 -19.49
N ASN A 515 5.10 18.96 -20.48
CA ASN A 515 5.24 18.40 -21.82
C ASN A 515 3.91 18.01 -22.50
N ASN A 516 2.84 18.79 -22.29
CA ASN A 516 1.55 18.55 -22.94
C ASN A 516 1.36 19.45 -24.17
N GLU A 517 0.60 18.97 -25.14
CA GLU A 517 0.11 19.73 -26.29
C GLU A 517 -1.34 20.13 -26.05
N PHE A 518 -1.65 21.43 -26.05
CA PHE A 518 -3.03 21.92 -25.96
C PHE A 518 -3.54 22.27 -27.37
N GLN A 519 -4.61 21.60 -27.79
CA GLN A 519 -5.21 21.75 -29.12
C GLN A 519 -6.60 22.39 -29.02
N ASP A 520 -6.78 23.52 -29.68
CA ASP A 520 -8.07 24.19 -29.82
C ASP A 520 -8.95 23.42 -30.82
N ASP A 521 -10.16 23.03 -30.41
CA ASP A 521 -11.18 22.32 -31.21
C ASP A 521 -11.96 23.27 -32.14
N ALA A 522 -11.54 24.54 -32.27
CA ALA A 522 -12.18 25.54 -33.12
C ALA A 522 -12.26 25.09 -34.60
N ASN A 523 -13.47 24.72 -35.01
CA ASN A 523 -13.86 24.61 -36.41
C ASN A 523 -14.10 26.01 -36.98
N GLU A 524 -13.36 26.35 -38.05
CA GLU A 524 -13.70 27.35 -39.09
C GLU A 524 -13.38 28.85 -38.90
N LEU A 525 -12.85 29.32 -37.76
CA LEU A 525 -12.39 30.71 -37.63
C LEU A 525 -10.95 30.71 -37.12
N ASN A 526 -9.99 31.16 -37.95
CA ASN A 526 -8.53 31.16 -37.76
C ASN A 526 -7.99 31.93 -36.52
N VAL A 527 -8.71 32.01 -35.41
CA VAL A 527 -8.22 32.54 -34.13
C VAL A 527 -7.77 31.34 -33.29
N LYS A 528 -6.45 31.17 -33.14
CA LYS A 528 -5.91 30.16 -32.22
C LYS A 528 -6.14 30.65 -30.79
N SER A 529 -7.00 29.98 -30.04
CA SER A 529 -7.11 30.20 -28.59
C SER A 529 -5.91 29.58 -27.89
N ILE A 530 -5.48 30.19 -26.78
CA ILE A 530 -4.40 29.69 -25.92
C ILE A 530 -5.03 29.23 -24.61
N PHE A 531 -4.59 28.08 -24.11
CA PHE A 531 -5.08 27.57 -22.83
C PHE A 531 -4.39 28.29 -21.67
N GLU A 532 -5.15 28.74 -20.67
CA GLU A 532 -4.61 29.58 -19.60
C GLU A 532 -4.77 28.92 -18.22
N ILE A 533 -3.67 28.84 -17.46
CA ILE A 533 -3.71 28.47 -16.04
C ILE A 533 -3.93 29.75 -15.22
N THR A 534 -4.99 29.78 -14.41
CA THR A 534 -5.40 30.96 -13.64
C THR A 534 -5.51 30.65 -12.15
N ILE A 535 -5.60 31.70 -11.34
CA ILE A 535 -5.81 31.62 -9.89
C ILE A 535 -6.65 32.82 -9.44
N GLU A 536 -7.60 32.61 -8.54
CA GLU A 536 -8.38 33.71 -7.93
C GLU A 536 -7.98 33.99 -6.48
N HIS A 537 -7.43 33.01 -5.75
CA HIS A 537 -6.94 33.16 -4.39
C HIS A 537 -5.80 32.20 -4.07
N SER A 538 -4.96 32.56 -3.09
CA SER A 538 -3.76 31.80 -2.74
C SER A 538 -4.07 30.38 -2.23
N LEU A 539 -3.18 29.44 -2.54
CA LEU A 539 -3.24 28.04 -2.10
C LEU A 539 -2.29 27.82 -0.92
N ALA A 540 -2.85 27.59 0.27
CA ALA A 540 -2.08 27.52 1.52
C ALA A 540 -1.18 26.28 1.65
N ASN A 541 -1.55 25.18 0.97
CA ASN A 541 -0.92 23.86 1.16
C ASN A 541 -0.03 23.44 -0.03
N MET A 542 0.19 24.33 -1.00
CA MET A 542 0.96 23.99 -2.20
C MET A 542 2.42 23.70 -1.82
N TYR A 543 2.89 22.48 -2.11
CA TYR A 543 4.28 22.09 -1.94
C TYR A 543 5.06 22.16 -3.25
N ARG A 544 4.41 21.78 -4.37
CA ARG A 544 5.02 21.72 -5.70
C ARG A 544 4.06 22.23 -6.78
N LEU A 545 4.53 23.18 -7.57
CA LEU A 545 3.87 23.70 -8.77
C LEU A 545 4.81 23.56 -9.98
N ILE A 546 4.44 22.73 -10.95
CA ILE A 546 5.22 22.51 -12.18
C ILE A 546 4.30 22.76 -13.38
N VAL A 547 4.63 23.76 -14.19
CA VAL A 547 3.96 24.07 -15.46
C VAL A 547 5.03 24.43 -16.50
N ILE A 548 5.59 23.43 -17.18
CA ILE A 548 6.73 23.60 -18.09
C ILE A 548 6.61 22.75 -19.35
N TYR A 549 7.28 23.19 -20.42
CA TYR A 549 7.35 22.49 -21.70
C TYR A 549 5.98 22.24 -22.36
N ASN A 550 4.96 23.04 -22.03
CA ASN A 550 3.63 22.88 -22.62
C ASN A 550 3.46 23.80 -23.84
N ASN A 551 2.90 23.26 -24.91
CA ASN A 551 2.59 24.01 -26.13
C ASN A 551 1.15 24.56 -26.09
N ASN A 552 0.97 25.79 -26.59
CA ASN A 552 -0.30 26.54 -26.57
C ASN A 552 -0.92 26.69 -25.17
N LEU A 553 -0.08 26.80 -24.14
CA LEU A 553 -0.47 27.08 -22.77
C LEU A 553 0.25 28.31 -22.24
N THR A 554 -0.46 29.17 -21.52
CA THR A 554 0.10 30.32 -20.78
C THR A 554 -0.27 30.26 -19.32
N VAL A 555 0.54 30.93 -18.49
CA VAL A 555 0.32 31.01 -17.04
C VAL A 555 0.00 32.45 -16.68
N ASN A 556 -1.19 32.68 -16.13
CA ASN A 556 -1.67 34.03 -15.85
C ASN A 556 -0.79 34.73 -14.80
N GLN A 557 -0.45 36.00 -15.04
CA GLN A 557 0.35 36.86 -14.15
C GLN A 557 -0.14 36.86 -12.69
N LYS A 558 -1.44 36.70 -12.43
CA LYS A 558 -2.00 36.60 -11.07
C LYS A 558 -1.34 35.50 -10.22
N ILE A 559 -0.88 34.40 -10.84
CA ILE A 559 -0.15 33.31 -10.15
C ILE A 559 1.14 33.82 -9.52
N MET A 560 1.81 34.73 -10.21
CA MET A 560 3.02 35.39 -9.74
C MET A 560 2.68 36.49 -8.72
N ASP A 561 1.65 37.31 -8.99
CA ASP A 561 1.28 38.44 -8.14
C ASP A 561 0.79 38.01 -6.76
N ILE A 562 0.00 36.94 -6.69
CA ILE A 562 -0.50 36.37 -5.42
C ILE A 562 0.64 35.76 -4.61
N GLY A 563 1.72 35.31 -5.27
CA GLY A 563 2.90 34.76 -4.61
C GLY A 563 2.62 33.44 -3.90
N ILE A 564 2.32 32.40 -4.67
CA ILE A 564 2.06 31.04 -4.13
C ILE A 564 3.20 30.59 -3.22
N GLU A 565 2.85 30.16 -2.01
CA GLU A 565 3.78 29.69 -0.98
C GLU A 565 4.27 28.25 -1.23
N SER A 566 4.79 27.97 -2.42
CA SER A 566 5.29 26.65 -2.81
C SER A 566 6.79 26.48 -2.52
N THR A 567 7.21 25.27 -2.18
CA THR A 567 8.64 24.93 -1.96
C THR A 567 9.35 24.70 -3.29
N ILE A 568 8.69 24.02 -4.23
CA ILE A 568 9.23 23.70 -5.56
C ILE A 568 8.35 24.38 -6.61
N ILE A 569 8.97 25.19 -7.46
CA ILE A 569 8.30 25.87 -8.56
C ILE A 569 9.11 25.65 -9.84
N LYS A 570 8.45 25.16 -10.87
CA LYS A 570 8.96 25.13 -12.23
C LYS A 570 7.92 25.72 -13.15
N ILE A 571 8.27 26.76 -13.91
CA ILE A 571 7.25 27.53 -14.62
C ILE A 571 7.76 28.06 -15.96
N GLN A 572 6.89 28.04 -16.95
CA GLN A 572 7.10 28.72 -18.22
C GLN A 572 6.59 30.16 -18.15
N ILE A 573 7.39 31.08 -18.67
CA ILE A 573 7.17 32.52 -18.63
C ILE A 573 6.97 33.01 -20.06
N ASP A 574 5.93 33.80 -20.28
CA ASP A 574 5.64 34.44 -21.55
C ASP A 574 5.79 35.97 -21.46
N SER A 575 5.60 36.66 -22.59
CA SER A 575 5.71 38.12 -22.67
C SER A 575 4.64 38.88 -21.87
N SER A 576 3.58 38.21 -21.39
CA SER A 576 2.56 38.83 -20.55
C SER A 576 3.00 38.95 -19.09
N THR A 577 4.05 38.22 -18.71
CA THR A 577 4.53 38.19 -17.33
C THR A 577 5.50 39.35 -17.05
N ALA A 578 5.09 40.31 -16.22
CA ALA A 578 5.91 41.48 -15.88
C ALA A 578 6.76 41.26 -14.62
N ASN A 579 6.20 40.58 -13.62
CA ASN A 579 6.83 40.37 -12.32
C ASN A 579 6.70 38.92 -11.87
N VAL A 580 7.72 38.39 -11.20
CA VAL A 580 7.73 37.06 -10.59
C VAL A 580 8.00 37.19 -9.10
N HIS A 581 7.05 36.75 -8.28
CA HIS A 581 7.18 36.78 -6.83
C HIS A 581 6.85 35.43 -6.20
N PHE A 582 7.80 34.82 -5.49
CA PHE A 582 7.61 33.56 -4.79
C PHE A 582 8.26 33.58 -3.38
N PRO A 583 7.47 33.84 -2.32
CA PRO A 583 8.01 34.19 -1.00
C PRO A 583 8.63 33.04 -0.21
N LYS A 584 8.35 31.78 -0.57
CA LYS A 584 8.82 30.58 0.19
C LYS A 584 9.51 29.51 -0.66
N VAL A 585 9.81 29.80 -1.92
CA VAL A 585 10.46 28.86 -2.83
C VAL A 585 11.88 28.48 -2.38
N GLU A 586 12.19 27.18 -2.38
CA GLU A 586 13.54 26.64 -2.16
C GLU A 586 14.16 26.11 -3.47
N HIS A 587 13.33 25.72 -4.45
CA HIS A 587 13.75 25.30 -5.78
C HIS A 587 12.92 26.03 -6.83
N LEU A 588 13.56 26.88 -7.63
CA LEU A 588 12.92 27.61 -8.72
C LEU A 588 13.57 27.26 -10.07
N GLU A 589 12.77 26.86 -11.05
CA GLU A 589 13.17 26.78 -12.46
C GLU A 589 12.23 27.62 -13.31
N MET A 590 12.79 28.47 -14.16
CA MET A 590 12.04 29.31 -15.09
C MET A 590 12.52 29.06 -16.52
N TYR A 591 11.56 29.04 -17.44
CA TYR A 591 11.79 28.86 -18.87
C TYR A 591 11.11 30.01 -19.62
N GLY A 592 11.87 30.80 -20.37
CA GLY A 592 11.31 31.78 -21.28
C GLY A 592 10.72 31.11 -22.53
N ILE A 593 9.58 31.62 -23.01
CA ILE A 593 8.98 31.20 -24.28
C ILE A 593 9.10 32.36 -25.29
N ASP A 594 9.40 32.06 -26.55
CA ASP A 594 9.45 33.03 -27.66
C ASP A 594 10.48 34.18 -27.49
N ASP A 595 11.71 33.84 -27.06
CA ASP A 595 12.83 34.79 -26.95
C ASP A 595 12.52 36.03 -26.07
N ILE A 596 11.83 35.83 -24.95
CA ILE A 596 11.48 36.91 -24.02
C ILE A 596 12.64 37.36 -23.14
N SER A 597 12.59 38.61 -22.69
CA SER A 597 13.46 39.12 -21.63
C SER A 597 13.00 38.66 -20.24
N LEU A 598 13.94 38.59 -19.31
CA LEU A 598 13.73 38.20 -17.94
C LEU A 598 12.77 39.19 -17.24
N PRO A 599 11.69 38.71 -16.58
CA PRO A 599 10.80 39.58 -15.82
C PRO A 599 11.50 40.13 -14.57
N SER A 600 10.87 41.10 -13.90
CA SER A 600 11.35 41.54 -12.58
C SER A 600 11.09 40.46 -11.54
N ILE A 601 12.14 39.94 -10.89
CA ILE A 601 12.05 38.76 -10.02
C ILE A 601 12.32 39.14 -8.57
N THR A 602 11.52 38.63 -7.64
CA THR A 602 11.76 38.79 -6.20
C THR A 602 11.45 37.50 -5.46
N ILE A 603 12.51 36.74 -5.18
CA ILE A 603 12.46 35.51 -4.38
C ILE A 603 13.17 35.67 -3.03
N ASN A 604 12.92 34.71 -2.14
CA ASN A 604 13.47 34.71 -0.79
C ASN A 604 14.90 34.15 -0.73
N ASN A 605 15.62 34.49 0.34
CA ASN A 605 17.04 34.15 0.49
C ASN A 605 17.30 32.72 1.03
N LYS A 606 16.24 31.90 1.20
CA LYS A 606 16.34 30.48 1.53
C LYS A 606 16.38 29.58 0.28
N ILE A 607 16.45 30.17 -0.91
CA ILE A 607 16.62 29.41 -2.16
C ILE A 607 17.83 28.47 -2.05
N SER A 608 17.66 27.26 -2.56
CA SER A 608 18.73 26.26 -2.68
C SER A 608 19.14 26.05 -4.13
N VAL A 609 18.17 26.06 -5.05
CA VAL A 609 18.40 25.88 -6.49
C VAL A 609 17.63 26.95 -7.26
N LEU A 610 18.33 27.67 -8.12
CA LEU A 610 17.76 28.63 -9.08
C LEU A 610 18.20 28.24 -10.49
N LYS A 611 17.25 28.00 -11.39
CA LYS A 611 17.53 27.75 -12.81
C LYS A 611 16.78 28.73 -13.69
N VAL A 612 17.50 29.33 -14.64
CA VAL A 612 16.97 30.32 -15.59
C VAL A 612 17.37 29.86 -16.98
N ASN A 613 16.38 29.53 -17.81
CA ASN A 613 16.61 28.95 -19.12
C ASN A 613 15.86 29.73 -20.20
N ASP A 614 16.47 29.86 -21.38
CA ASP A 614 15.80 30.31 -22.61
C ASP A 614 15.25 31.76 -22.54
N PHE A 615 16.04 32.68 -21.98
CA PHE A 615 15.76 34.14 -21.98
C PHE A 615 16.73 34.90 -22.90
N ALA A 616 16.25 36.01 -23.48
CA ALA A 616 16.97 36.78 -24.49
C ALA A 616 17.86 37.91 -23.95
N ASP A 617 18.02 38.03 -22.62
CA ASP A 617 18.84 39.08 -22.02
C ASP A 617 20.32 38.94 -22.38
N GLU A 618 20.95 40.08 -22.66
CA GLU A 618 22.39 40.17 -22.96
C GLU A 618 23.23 40.49 -21.70
N GLU A 619 22.61 40.99 -20.63
CA GLU A 619 23.28 41.34 -19.38
C GLU A 619 22.51 40.80 -18.18
N LEU A 620 23.20 40.20 -17.22
CA LEU A 620 22.56 39.65 -16.02
C LEU A 620 23.38 39.95 -14.76
N LYS A 621 22.73 40.47 -13.72
CA LYS A 621 23.28 40.55 -12.36
C LYS A 621 22.50 39.62 -11.43
N LEU A 622 23.19 38.77 -10.69
CA LEU A 622 22.52 37.78 -9.84
C LEU A 622 21.77 38.40 -8.66
N SER A 623 22.17 39.55 -8.16
CA SER A 623 21.46 40.24 -7.08
C SER A 623 20.03 40.66 -7.46
N MET A 624 19.75 40.79 -8.77
CA MET A 624 18.43 41.18 -9.27
C MET A 624 17.32 40.19 -8.94
N PHE A 625 17.65 38.92 -8.64
CA PHE A 625 16.65 37.92 -8.26
C PHE A 625 16.18 38.05 -6.80
N PHE A 626 16.94 38.73 -5.94
CA PHE A 626 16.82 38.63 -4.48
C PHE A 626 16.37 39.94 -3.82
N GLN A 627 15.80 39.82 -2.61
CA GLN A 627 15.41 40.98 -1.81
C GLN A 627 16.63 41.76 -1.32
N LYS A 628 16.67 43.07 -1.60
CA LYS A 628 17.82 43.97 -1.33
C LYS A 628 18.27 44.08 0.12
N GLU A 629 17.42 43.68 1.08
CA GLU A 629 17.64 43.94 2.50
C GLU A 629 18.54 42.88 3.19
N ASN A 630 18.87 41.76 2.52
CA ASN A 630 19.76 40.74 3.09
C ASN A 630 20.36 39.81 2.01
N ASN A 631 21.45 40.20 1.34
CA ASN A 631 22.01 39.44 0.20
C ASN A 631 22.70 38.10 0.55
N LEU A 632 22.52 37.57 1.76
CA LEU A 632 23.10 36.30 2.21
C LEU A 632 22.20 35.10 1.88
N LEU A 633 22.64 34.29 0.92
CA LEU A 633 21.98 33.06 0.49
C LEU A 633 22.57 31.85 1.24
N SER A 634 22.13 31.67 2.48
CA SER A 634 22.67 30.66 3.42
C SER A 634 22.41 29.20 3.05
N LYS A 635 21.50 28.93 2.11
CA LYS A 635 21.12 27.57 1.67
C LYS A 635 21.47 27.28 0.20
N LEU A 636 22.07 28.23 -0.50
CA LEU A 636 22.32 28.10 -1.93
C LEU A 636 23.22 26.90 -2.22
N GLN A 637 22.83 26.10 -3.20
CA GLN A 637 23.58 24.96 -3.71
C GLN A 637 23.91 25.15 -5.19
N GLU A 638 22.95 25.62 -6.00
CA GLU A 638 23.13 25.73 -7.44
C GLU A 638 22.40 26.96 -8.02
N ILE A 639 23.10 27.69 -8.88
CA ILE A 639 22.53 28.61 -9.85
C ILE A 639 22.88 28.09 -11.23
N GLU A 640 21.89 27.88 -12.08
CA GLU A 640 22.06 27.40 -13.45
C GLU A 640 21.42 28.37 -14.44
N ILE A 641 22.20 28.79 -15.43
CA ILE A 641 21.77 29.69 -16.50
C ILE A 641 22.05 28.98 -17.82
N ASN A 642 21.01 28.65 -18.58
CA ASN A 642 21.16 27.94 -19.85
C ASN A 642 20.52 28.69 -21.00
N ASN A 643 21.12 28.54 -22.18
CA ASN A 643 20.62 29.05 -23.45
C ASN A 643 20.35 30.57 -23.46
N MET A 644 21.11 31.33 -22.66
CA MET A 644 21.10 32.79 -22.67
C MET A 644 22.41 33.32 -23.29
N PHE A 645 22.31 34.20 -24.29
CA PHE A 645 23.47 34.82 -24.94
C PHE A 645 23.95 36.06 -24.17
N LEU A 646 24.57 35.84 -23.01
CA LEU A 646 25.06 36.90 -22.14
C LEU A 646 26.39 37.49 -22.62
N ASN A 647 26.40 38.79 -22.89
CA ASN A 647 27.61 39.60 -23.05
C ASN A 647 28.29 39.82 -21.69
N THR A 648 27.50 40.01 -20.63
CA THR A 648 27.99 40.28 -19.28
C THR A 648 27.20 39.48 -18.24
N LEU A 649 27.90 38.75 -17.36
CA LEU A 649 27.34 38.09 -16.19
C LEU A 649 28.05 38.59 -14.93
N GLU A 650 27.33 39.32 -14.08
CA GLU A 650 27.84 39.85 -12.82
C GLU A 650 27.35 39.00 -11.64
N VAL A 651 28.30 38.46 -10.88
CA VAL A 651 28.05 37.65 -9.68
C VAL A 651 28.25 38.52 -8.44
N ASP A 652 27.18 39.19 -8.02
CA ASP A 652 27.14 40.20 -6.95
C ASP A 652 26.30 39.76 -5.73
N ILE A 653 26.43 38.49 -5.35
CA ILE A 653 25.68 37.84 -4.26
C ILE A 653 26.61 37.17 -3.25
N PHE A 654 26.16 37.05 -2.00
CA PHE A 654 26.88 36.37 -0.92
C PHE A 654 26.22 35.03 -0.59
N CYS A 655 27.01 33.97 -0.40
CA CYS A 655 26.49 32.63 -0.11
C CYS A 655 27.39 31.86 0.85
N ASP A 656 26.82 30.86 1.54
CA ASP A 656 27.55 30.01 2.48
C ASP A 656 28.39 28.96 1.75
N ILE A 657 29.63 29.31 1.44
CA ILE A 657 30.57 28.44 0.73
C ILE A 657 31.13 27.29 1.59
N PHE A 658 31.01 27.38 2.92
CA PHE A 658 31.62 26.42 3.83
C PHE A 658 30.74 25.19 4.01
N ASN A 659 29.42 25.38 4.08
CA ASN A 659 28.48 24.30 4.34
C ASN A 659 27.96 23.63 3.06
N TYR A 660 27.85 24.37 1.94
CA TYR A 660 27.14 23.86 0.75
C TYR A 660 27.97 23.79 -0.53
N SER A 661 29.17 24.40 -0.59
CA SER A 661 30.00 24.47 -1.81
C SER A 661 29.20 24.85 -3.06
N PRO A 662 28.49 26.00 -3.07
CA PRO A 662 27.56 26.35 -4.13
C PRO A 662 28.25 26.48 -5.48
N ILE A 663 27.50 26.17 -6.53
CA ILE A 663 27.97 26.18 -7.91
C ILE A 663 27.15 27.15 -8.76
N LEU A 664 27.84 27.82 -9.68
CA LEU A 664 27.28 28.52 -10.81
C LEU A 664 27.54 27.68 -12.06
N ARG A 665 26.47 27.36 -12.79
CA ARG A 665 26.53 26.64 -14.05
C ARG A 665 26.02 27.56 -15.15
N TYR A 666 26.84 27.82 -16.15
CA TYR A 666 26.46 28.60 -17.33
C TYR A 666 26.58 27.70 -18.55
N ASN A 667 25.44 27.32 -19.12
CA ASN A 667 25.34 26.23 -20.09
C ASN A 667 26.04 24.96 -19.56
N THR A 668 27.09 24.50 -20.25
CA THR A 668 27.86 23.32 -19.83
C THR A 668 28.98 23.63 -18.84
N ASP A 669 29.35 24.90 -18.67
CA ASP A 669 30.48 25.30 -17.83
C ASP A 669 30.07 25.40 -16.37
N LYS A 670 30.90 24.84 -15.48
CA LYS A 670 30.65 24.80 -14.03
C LYS A 670 31.77 25.53 -13.29
N ILE A 671 31.39 26.44 -12.40
CA ILE A 671 32.31 27.19 -11.55
C ILE A 671 31.79 27.22 -10.11
N TYR A 672 32.65 26.93 -9.14
CA TYR A 672 32.30 27.07 -7.73
C TYR A 672 32.36 28.53 -7.28
N PHE A 673 31.43 28.93 -6.41
CA PHE A 673 31.43 30.28 -5.83
C PHE A 673 32.71 30.59 -5.05
N SER A 674 33.34 29.59 -4.42
CA SER A 674 34.66 29.73 -3.78
C SER A 674 35.74 30.26 -4.74
N LYS A 675 35.70 29.81 -6.00
CA LYS A 675 36.62 30.25 -7.05
C LYS A 675 36.27 31.66 -7.53
N ILE A 676 34.99 31.96 -7.75
CA ILE A 676 34.52 33.29 -8.17
C ILE A 676 34.96 34.36 -7.15
N ILE A 677 34.74 34.09 -5.86
CA ILE A 677 35.13 34.98 -4.77
C ILE A 677 36.66 35.16 -4.71
N SER A 678 37.43 34.10 -4.97
CA SER A 678 38.91 34.19 -5.00
C SER A 678 39.44 35.01 -6.17
N GLU A 679 38.71 35.08 -7.27
CA GLU A 679 39.12 35.75 -8.51
C GLU A 679 38.69 37.22 -8.53
N SER A 680 37.50 37.55 -8.02
CA SER A 680 37.04 38.94 -7.80
C SER A 680 37.92 39.68 -6.77
N ASN A 681 38.45 38.95 -5.78
CA ASN A 681 39.38 39.47 -4.78
C ASN A 681 40.84 39.61 -5.25
N LYS A 682 41.17 39.42 -6.53
CA LYS A 682 42.54 39.74 -7.02
C LYS A 682 42.91 41.23 -6.89
N ASN A 683 41.92 42.11 -6.74
CA ASN A 683 42.10 43.52 -6.34
C ASN A 683 42.04 43.75 -4.81
N ALA A 684 41.53 42.79 -4.02
CA ALA A 684 41.59 42.79 -2.56
C ALA A 684 42.90 42.15 -2.07
N LYS A 685 44.02 42.55 -2.67
CA LYS A 685 45.36 42.12 -2.28
C LYS A 685 45.82 42.67 -0.91
N GLU A 686 44.95 43.36 -0.16
CA GLU A 686 45.33 44.09 1.06
C GLU A 686 44.55 43.74 2.33
N LEU A 687 43.54 42.87 2.30
CA LEU A 687 42.85 42.45 3.55
C LEU A 687 42.63 40.94 3.58
N ASN A 688 43.74 40.21 3.66
CA ASN A 688 43.71 38.82 4.09
C ASN A 688 43.68 38.83 5.62
N ILE A 689 42.73 38.14 6.26
CA ILE A 689 42.82 37.83 7.70
C ILE A 689 44.15 37.16 8.05
N LEU A 690 44.75 36.44 7.09
CA LEU A 690 46.11 35.92 7.18
C LEU A 690 47.16 37.02 7.31
N ASP A 691 47.01 38.19 6.68
CA ASP A 691 47.93 39.32 6.79
C ASP A 691 47.73 40.09 8.11
N LEU A 692 46.50 40.17 8.65
CA LEU A 692 46.26 40.68 10.02
C LEU A 692 46.86 39.75 11.11
N ILE A 693 46.90 38.44 10.87
CA ILE A 693 47.55 37.45 11.73
C ILE A 693 49.08 37.47 11.55
N VAL A 694 49.57 37.77 10.34
CA VAL A 694 51.00 37.81 10.00
C VAL A 694 51.66 39.13 10.40
N GLU A 695 51.02 40.30 10.24
CA GLU A 695 51.55 41.60 10.64
C GLU A 695 51.66 41.76 12.16
N ARG A 696 50.84 41.06 12.95
CA ARG A 696 51.01 41.00 14.42
C ARG A 696 52.01 39.94 14.88
N SER A 697 52.65 39.23 13.96
CA SER A 697 53.75 38.30 14.24
C SER A 697 55.10 38.88 13.81
N GLU A 698 55.40 40.12 14.18
CA GLU A 698 56.82 40.52 14.25
C GLU A 698 57.56 39.58 15.22
N PRO A 699 58.77 39.13 14.86
CA PRO A 699 59.56 38.28 15.72
C PRO A 699 59.90 39.08 16.98
N PHE A 700 59.37 38.63 18.13
CA PHE A 700 59.70 39.17 19.44
C PHE A 700 61.21 38.97 19.69
N ARG A 701 62.03 39.91 19.20
CA ARG A 701 63.46 39.97 19.49
C ARG A 701 63.59 40.46 20.93
N SER A 702 64.09 39.56 21.75
CA SER A 702 64.37 39.78 23.16
C SER A 702 65.19 41.04 23.41
N SER A 703 64.64 41.96 24.21
CA SER A 703 65.41 42.57 25.29
C SER A 703 64.50 42.73 26.51
N SER A 704 64.73 41.84 27.49
CA SER A 704 64.32 41.87 28.90
C SER A 704 63.01 42.57 29.28
N LYS A 705 61.90 41.82 29.46
CA LYS A 705 60.80 42.18 30.38
C LYS A 705 60.12 40.95 31.02
N THR A 706 59.48 41.15 32.18
CA THR A 706 59.03 40.17 33.20
C THR A 706 57.83 39.29 32.80
N ASN A 707 57.60 38.19 33.53
CA ASN A 707 56.55 37.19 33.26
C ASN A 707 55.11 37.72 33.26
N GLU A 708 54.82 38.84 33.95
CA GLU A 708 53.50 39.46 33.93
C GLU A 708 53.15 40.07 32.57
N GLU A 709 54.13 40.61 31.84
CA GLU A 709 53.89 41.21 30.52
C GLU A 709 53.73 40.14 29.43
N LYS A 710 54.38 38.98 29.55
CA LYS A 710 54.15 37.81 28.68
C LYS A 710 52.73 37.26 28.84
N ASN A 711 52.20 37.20 30.06
CA ASN A 711 50.83 36.77 30.30
C ASN A 711 49.79 37.80 29.81
N LYS A 712 50.14 39.10 29.80
CA LYS A 712 49.33 40.16 29.19
C LYS A 712 49.34 40.08 27.66
N ALA A 713 50.47 39.70 27.05
CA ALA A 713 50.60 39.52 25.60
C ALA A 713 49.93 38.23 25.08
N ILE A 714 49.94 37.14 25.86
CA ILE A 714 49.19 35.90 25.52
C ILE A 714 47.68 36.11 25.61
N LYS A 715 47.20 36.98 26.52
CA LYS A 715 45.79 37.41 26.57
C LYS A 715 45.34 38.26 25.38
N ASN A 716 46.25 38.80 24.57
CA ASN A 716 45.93 39.63 23.40
C ASN A 716 45.84 38.85 22.08
N ILE A 717 45.99 37.52 22.09
CA ILE A 717 45.65 36.64 20.94
C ILE A 717 44.22 36.12 21.13
N ILE A 718 43.30 37.04 21.35
CA ILE A 718 41.86 36.79 21.19
C ILE A 718 41.53 37.60 19.94
N ILE A 719 41.18 36.94 18.84
CA ILE A 719 40.60 37.63 17.68
C ILE A 719 39.43 38.42 18.26
N MET A 720 39.47 39.75 18.16
CA MET A 720 38.46 40.56 18.85
C MET A 720 37.09 40.24 18.28
N ASP A 721 36.08 40.21 19.15
CA ASP A 721 34.70 39.86 18.78
C ASP A 721 34.15 40.78 17.67
N GLU A 722 34.66 42.01 17.59
CA GLU A 722 34.45 42.99 16.50
C GLU A 722 35.05 42.54 15.17
N GLN A 723 36.23 41.92 15.14
CA GLN A 723 36.86 41.43 13.91
C GLN A 723 36.23 40.13 13.42
N ILE A 724 35.79 39.28 14.36
CA ILE A 724 34.94 38.12 14.05
C ILE A 724 33.60 38.60 13.51
N SER A 725 33.01 39.65 14.10
CA SER A 725 31.78 40.28 13.60
C SER A 725 31.97 40.93 12.24
N GLU A 726 33.03 41.71 11.99
CA GLU A 726 33.32 42.28 10.67
C GLU A 726 33.50 41.19 9.62
N PHE A 727 34.22 40.10 9.94
CA PHE A 727 34.37 38.97 9.02
C PHE A 727 33.06 38.19 8.83
N VAL A 728 32.28 38.03 9.88
CA VAL A 728 30.93 37.43 9.82
C VAL A 728 30.00 38.27 8.95
N ASP A 729 30.06 39.59 9.05
CA ASP A 729 29.21 40.53 8.33
C ASP A 729 29.68 40.68 6.86
N GLU A 730 30.99 40.68 6.61
CA GLU A 730 31.60 40.77 5.26
C GLU A 730 31.46 39.46 4.47
N TRP A 731 31.50 38.30 5.15
CA TRP A 731 31.46 36.98 4.51
C TRP A 731 30.16 36.20 4.77
N GLY A 732 29.22 36.79 5.53
CA GLY A 732 27.91 36.22 5.82
C GLY A 732 27.95 34.89 6.60
N ILE A 733 28.91 34.73 7.51
CA ILE A 733 29.14 33.47 8.22
C ILE A 733 28.35 33.46 9.54
N ASN A 734 27.79 32.32 9.95
CA ASN A 734 27.17 32.24 11.28
C ASN A 734 28.22 32.40 12.40
N LYS A 735 28.12 33.50 13.17
CA LYS A 735 29.06 33.85 14.26
C LYS A 735 29.21 32.76 15.31
N GLU A 736 28.12 32.11 15.73
CA GLU A 736 28.16 31.03 16.73
C GLU A 736 28.89 29.80 16.21
N LYS A 737 28.76 29.46 14.92
CA LYS A 737 29.48 28.34 14.31
C LYS A 737 30.96 28.66 14.06
N LEU A 738 31.28 29.88 13.64
CA LEU A 738 32.66 30.34 13.52
C LEU A 738 33.34 30.35 14.90
N ASN A 739 32.63 30.83 15.93
CA ASN A 739 33.09 30.77 17.32
C ASN A 739 33.24 29.32 17.78
N PHE A 740 32.29 28.43 17.52
CA PHE A 740 32.40 27.01 17.85
C PHE A 740 33.60 26.34 17.15
N PHE A 741 33.88 26.68 15.89
CA PHE A 741 35.07 26.19 15.18
C PHE A 741 36.37 26.72 15.81
N LEU A 742 36.43 28.01 16.11
CA LEU A 742 37.58 28.67 16.75
C LEU A 742 37.81 28.16 18.19
N GLU A 743 36.74 27.90 18.95
CA GLU A 743 36.76 27.35 20.31
C GLU A 743 37.18 25.89 20.31
N ASN A 744 36.62 25.04 19.44
CA ASN A 744 37.05 23.64 19.32
C ASN A 744 38.50 23.52 18.81
N TYR A 745 38.96 24.47 18.00
CA TYR A 745 40.35 24.56 17.57
C TYR A 745 41.27 24.92 18.75
N GLN A 746 40.88 25.88 19.61
CA GLN A 746 41.61 26.19 20.85
C GLN A 746 41.60 25.01 21.84
N LEU A 747 40.47 24.29 21.99
CA LEU A 747 40.35 23.10 22.83
C LEU A 747 41.23 21.94 22.33
N LYS A 748 41.28 21.69 21.01
CA LYS A 748 42.21 20.71 20.41
C LYS A 748 43.68 21.10 20.59
N LYS A 749 43.99 22.39 20.61
CA LYS A 749 45.34 22.92 20.89
C LYS A 749 45.75 22.66 22.35
N GLU A 750 44.84 22.83 23.30
CA GLU A 750 45.09 22.54 24.73
C GLU A 750 45.21 21.03 25.01
N ILE A 751 44.33 20.19 24.43
CA ILE A 751 44.36 18.73 24.59
C ILE A 751 45.65 18.14 23.99
N ASN A 752 46.08 18.61 22.81
CA ASN A 752 47.33 18.15 22.19
C ASN A 752 48.58 18.67 22.91
N MET A 753 48.54 19.85 23.55
CA MET A 753 49.61 20.31 24.44
C MET A 753 49.72 19.45 25.71
N GLN A 754 48.60 19.02 26.30
CA GLN A 754 48.60 18.14 27.48
C GLN A 754 49.08 16.72 27.15
N ASN A 755 48.67 16.15 26.01
CA ASN A 755 49.10 14.83 25.56
C ASN A 755 50.59 14.81 25.19
N GLY A 756 51.09 15.86 24.53
CA GLY A 756 52.52 16.01 24.22
C GLY A 756 53.42 16.16 25.46
N TYR A 757 52.93 16.83 26.51
CA TYR A 757 53.65 16.94 27.79
C TYR A 757 53.69 15.61 28.57
N GLN A 758 52.65 14.78 28.48
CA GLN A 758 52.63 13.44 29.12
C GLN A 758 53.52 12.42 28.39
N GLU A 759 53.61 12.49 27.06
CA GLU A 759 54.57 11.68 26.29
C GLU A 759 56.03 12.08 26.56
N LEU A 760 56.30 13.38 26.74
CA LEU A 760 57.63 13.90 27.06
C LEU A 760 58.10 13.52 28.48
N ARG A 761 57.20 13.31 29.44
CA ARG A 761 57.54 12.77 30.78
C ARG A 761 57.82 11.27 30.79
N ARG A 762 57.29 10.50 29.83
CA ARG A 762 57.53 9.05 29.73
C ARG A 762 58.88 8.69 29.10
N LYS A 763 59.57 9.63 28.47
CA LYS A 763 60.88 9.43 27.85
C LYS A 763 61.95 10.24 28.60
N GLU A 764 62.30 9.79 29.80
CA GLU A 764 63.52 10.22 30.47
C GLU A 764 64.73 9.56 29.80
N TYR A 765 65.66 10.34 29.24
CA TYR A 765 67.09 10.27 29.53
C TYR A 765 67.79 11.56 29.05
N PHE A 766 68.43 12.22 30.01
CA PHE A 766 69.26 13.42 29.87
C PHE A 766 70.54 13.13 29.05
N HIS A 767 70.88 14.00 28.09
CA HIS A 767 72.12 14.81 28.16
C HIS A 767 72.28 15.80 26.99
N ASN A 768 72.55 17.06 27.38
CA ASN A 768 73.40 18.07 26.73
C ASN A 768 73.65 18.00 25.21
N SER A 769 72.95 18.86 24.47
CA SER A 769 73.64 19.85 23.62
C SER A 769 72.70 21.00 23.27
N SER A 770 73.05 22.19 23.72
CA SER A 770 72.43 23.46 23.37
C SER A 770 72.70 23.79 21.90
N LYS A 771 71.74 23.51 21.00
CA LYS A 771 71.49 24.18 19.69
C LYS A 771 70.53 23.32 18.84
N SER A 772 69.24 23.29 19.15
CA SER A 772 68.22 22.77 18.21
C SER A 772 66.76 23.04 18.64
N LYS A 773 66.45 24.13 19.34
CA LYS A 773 65.06 24.38 19.82
C LYS A 773 64.15 25.20 18.91
N ASN A 774 64.56 25.58 17.71
CA ASN A 774 63.74 26.37 16.78
C ASN A 774 63.35 25.69 15.45
N MET A 775 63.76 24.44 15.18
CA MET A 775 63.39 23.79 13.91
C MET A 775 61.98 23.18 13.92
N ASN A 776 61.50 22.65 15.04
CA ASN A 776 60.22 21.92 15.03
C ASN A 776 58.96 22.82 15.00
N TYR A 777 59.04 24.09 15.41
CA TYR A 777 57.89 25.01 15.33
C TYR A 777 57.70 25.55 13.90
N LEU A 778 58.80 25.80 13.20
CA LEU A 778 58.78 26.25 11.80
C LEU A 778 58.34 25.11 10.88
N GLU A 779 58.77 23.87 11.15
CA GLU A 779 58.32 22.68 10.40
C GLU A 779 56.84 22.39 10.63
N TYR A 780 56.32 22.52 11.87
CA TYR A 780 54.88 22.38 12.13
C TYR A 780 54.05 23.51 11.54
N SER A 781 54.53 24.76 11.60
CA SER A 781 53.87 25.91 10.99
C SER A 781 53.85 25.80 9.47
N ASN A 782 54.93 25.29 8.85
CA ASN A 782 55.00 25.05 7.42
C ASN A 782 54.19 23.82 6.99
N ALA A 783 54.14 22.75 7.80
CA ALA A 783 53.27 21.61 7.57
C ALA A 783 51.78 21.99 7.66
N PHE A 784 51.41 22.81 8.65
CA PHE A 784 50.08 23.40 8.79
C PHE A 784 49.74 24.35 7.63
N LYS A 785 50.68 25.22 7.23
CA LYS A 785 50.52 26.11 6.07
C LYS A 785 50.34 25.31 4.79
N ASN A 786 51.04 24.19 4.64
CA ASN A 786 50.90 23.25 3.52
C ASN A 786 49.62 22.43 3.58
N GLU A 787 49.13 22.00 4.74
CA GLU A 787 47.84 21.30 4.88
C GLU A 787 46.65 22.24 4.62
N LEU A 788 46.72 23.49 5.07
CA LEU A 788 45.74 24.53 4.74
C LEU A 788 45.78 24.87 3.25
N LYS A 789 46.97 24.92 2.64
CA LYS A 789 47.14 25.08 1.19
C LYS A 789 46.59 23.89 0.42
N LEU A 790 46.83 22.67 0.87
CA LEU A 790 46.31 21.43 0.29
C LEU A 790 44.79 21.30 0.43
N LEU A 791 44.20 21.83 1.50
CA LEU A 791 42.75 21.90 1.70
C LEU A 791 42.12 22.92 0.75
N VAL A 792 42.76 24.09 0.58
CA VAL A 792 42.37 25.12 -0.40
C VAL A 792 42.57 24.63 -1.84
N GLU A 793 43.62 23.85 -2.12
CA GLU A 793 43.87 23.21 -3.41
C GLU A 793 42.87 22.07 -3.69
N LYS A 794 42.49 21.26 -2.68
CA LYS A 794 41.41 20.26 -2.81
C LYS A 794 40.01 20.86 -3.04
N VAL A 795 39.76 22.07 -2.53
CA VAL A 795 38.55 22.86 -2.82
C VAL A 795 38.63 23.54 -4.20
N ARG A 796 39.82 23.57 -4.82
CA ARG A 796 40.07 24.09 -6.16
C ARG A 796 39.99 23.03 -7.28
N ASP A 797 40.27 21.77 -6.94
CA ASP A 797 40.35 20.64 -7.88
C ASP A 797 39.16 19.64 -7.82
N ASN A 798 38.12 19.93 -7.03
CA ASN A 798 36.80 19.28 -7.10
C ASN A 798 35.77 20.32 -7.52
#